data_AF-A0A269PI00-F1
#
_entry.id   AF-A0A269PI00-F1
#
_cell.length_a   1.000
_cell.length_b   1.000
_cell.length_c   1.000
_cell.angle_alpha   90.00
_cell.angle_beta   90.00
_cell.angle_gamma   90.00
#
_symmetry.space_group_name_H-M   'P 1'
#
loop_
_entity.id
_entity.type
_entity.pdbx_description
1 polymer ?
#
loop_
_entity_poly.entity_id
_entity_poly.type
_entity_poly.pdbx_seq_one_letter_code
_entity_poly.pdbx_strand_id
1 'polypeptide(L)'
;MAGFLEAVNTVSIGAASKTVNITGNINCDFVSSGTALFIGNYTVIEAVAGTAPDVNGNSTITLKHDWPNAAVNNTSLLAFNTLEGLRDAINNSKSIADRLVAITQKFQIILTSTNATEAIAVSNSENYNATPYQYLVNTFNTFKAQAETDVQAMLDTMSTSLNTLIGRQGYNEFDAEMAAGKAKYAASGFVSMGWGHSSGNIGNGLWSYPAYTNRLTIGKSGVTSGWNAESNSYFAVINISGIETQLNSLCTASENLCIIKFPPPEDGRRTYNKASGESIIHATSAIAFASETADIEVVTDRVDAWGFEAHLAEVTTQNPFVYPNGLPQSLATTMNGIATTASNRPTTYYAWYEGDTTSKGKGVDWFAANTLQREAMFADKKNKLYLIEGKIYQWRVKGRSFAGAGNGDWSHIDSKLSGNLALGSTGINATTVKPQGQLDVPGVSYFDTTSHALNVNSERGVLTSRDATTSEFNHCYMLVCGTVNRLNLGVYHPSHNKSGARKANNTATNVTGSVWSLSDALTPTSRALCFNIFDASSNATDFGGAVMSGIIGTSSGRPDGRFADAIYASGQGGVQRDMRLSAWDMRDEEWQAADANHKNGTAMGIEKEVFTWFIAETVTVGGTSVYSFANNSTISFSTSASTNPRDTITNIFSGANATHYLLSGDNGNAMVIERENQVTSSMNWPYSNNSVYMYGSGDVTEEFNAKFPAGTVLQIGAMKELNTSVGGEFTALDVLGDPANIVLNPDLKEGWAGRWNPVIPDGTTQAVEISRPIAKPIAAYQTADNGTTWTADNNDWVNYVAYNNVLNGFNISSAANLSFIFAYTANAKVTKSVANAKIHQEIRGIGKVFFTQNYAQRQLCYSLTDNIITRASHGYSESTVNLDNFGRMLDGTMYPNSTRAYTFPIFFPSPTSNSPALKALDYRVNNNGAAYIHYAATELKHDGTDWGDDGLIHVTDNESTLTDLNNNLVKNVTHRTEQLGWIKNNV
;
A
#
# COMPACT_ATOMS: atom_id res chain seq x y z
N MET A 1 2.27 113.44 51.87
CA MET A 1 1.00 113.77 52.55
C MET A 1 1.36 114.59 53.78
N ALA A 2 0.67 115.72 53.99
CA ALA A 2 1.17 116.96 54.60
C ALA A 2 2.38 116.78 55.55
N GLY A 3 3.57 117.20 55.09
CA GLY A 3 4.84 117.02 55.84
C GLY A 3 4.97 117.89 57.09
N PHE A 4 3.94 118.70 57.37
CA PHE A 4 3.83 119.55 58.53
C PHE A 4 2.45 119.37 59.15
N LEU A 5 2.41 119.17 60.45
CA LEU A 5 1.21 119.29 61.26
C LEU A 5 1.17 120.71 61.84
N GLU A 6 0.14 121.47 61.49
CA GLU A 6 -0.05 122.83 61.98
C GLU A 6 -1.37 122.91 62.76
N ALA A 7 -1.33 123.51 63.96
CA ALA A 7 -2.52 123.80 64.76
C ALA A 7 -2.46 125.25 65.20
N VAL A 8 -3.49 126.05 64.92
CA VAL A 8 -3.45 127.51 65.12
C VAL A 8 -4.45 127.91 66.19
N ASN A 9 -3.99 128.61 67.24
CA ASN A 9 -4.78 129.08 68.39
C ASN A 9 -5.60 128.01 69.13
N THR A 10 -5.27 126.73 68.98
CA THR A 10 -6.01 125.60 69.59
C THR A 10 -5.16 124.74 70.51
N VAL A 11 -3.89 125.12 70.73
CA VAL A 11 -2.91 124.35 71.49
C VAL A 11 -2.75 124.88 72.91
N SER A 12 -2.84 123.97 73.89
CA SER A 12 -2.67 124.30 75.31
C SER A 12 -1.76 123.27 75.99
N ILE A 13 -0.80 123.73 76.80
CA ILE A 13 0.06 122.89 77.63
C ILE A 13 0.34 123.56 78.98
N GLY A 14 0.20 122.79 80.06
CA GLY A 14 0.53 123.24 81.41
C GLY A 14 2.05 123.31 81.65
N ALA A 15 2.48 124.13 82.60
CA ALA A 15 3.89 124.19 83.01
C ALA A 15 4.36 122.80 83.50
N ALA A 16 5.55 122.36 83.06
CA ALA A 16 6.12 121.04 83.35
C ALA A 16 5.27 119.81 82.90
N SER A 17 4.35 119.98 81.95
CA SER A 17 3.61 118.86 81.35
C SER A 17 4.36 118.25 80.17
N LYS A 18 4.22 116.94 79.93
CA LYS A 18 4.62 116.31 78.65
C LYS A 18 3.50 116.25 77.62
N THR A 19 2.28 116.59 78.04
CA THR A 19 1.10 116.41 77.19
C THR A 19 0.68 117.77 76.68
N VAL A 20 0.83 117.94 75.37
CA VAL A 20 0.29 119.05 74.60
C VAL A 20 -1.13 118.67 74.24
N ASN A 21 -2.12 119.45 74.67
CA ASN A 21 -3.52 119.27 74.29
C ASN A 21 -3.83 120.15 73.09
N ILE A 22 -4.44 119.57 72.08
CA ILE A 22 -4.78 120.24 70.83
C ILE A 22 -6.27 120.05 70.61
N THR A 23 -6.99 121.14 70.49
CA THR A 23 -8.44 121.14 70.23
C THR A 23 -8.70 121.40 68.74
N GLY A 24 -9.90 121.09 68.25
CA GLY A 24 -10.31 121.45 66.88
C GLY A 24 -10.15 120.34 65.82
N ASN A 25 -10.25 119.07 66.20
CA ASN A 25 -10.24 117.90 65.29
C ASN A 25 -8.93 117.70 64.50
N ILE A 26 -7.80 118.06 65.08
CA ILE A 26 -6.49 117.96 64.43
C ILE A 26 -5.84 116.63 64.74
N ASN A 27 -5.73 115.75 63.75
CA ASN A 27 -5.16 114.42 63.94
C ASN A 27 -3.64 114.48 64.21
N CYS A 28 -3.22 113.97 65.37
CA CYS A 28 -1.81 113.93 65.76
C CYS A 28 -1.25 112.49 65.79
N ASP A 29 -1.99 111.47 65.34
CA ASP A 29 -1.64 110.04 65.45
C ASP A 29 -0.37 109.65 64.67
N PHE A 30 -0.01 110.46 63.67
CA PHE A 30 1.19 110.27 62.87
C PHE A 30 2.44 110.93 63.46
N VAL A 31 2.32 111.59 64.63
CA VAL A 31 3.48 112.06 65.39
C VAL A 31 4.14 110.85 66.05
N SER A 32 5.39 110.59 65.70
CA SER A 32 6.20 109.50 66.25
C SER A 32 7.53 110.01 66.79
N SER A 33 8.29 109.16 67.48
CA SER A 33 9.66 109.48 67.91
C SER A 33 10.49 110.06 66.76
N GLY A 34 11.19 111.16 67.03
CA GLY A 34 11.91 111.92 66.02
C GLY A 34 11.09 113.02 65.32
N THR A 35 9.88 113.36 65.80
CA THR A 35 9.10 114.53 65.34
C THR A 35 9.57 115.79 66.08
N ALA A 36 9.95 116.84 65.34
CA ALA A 36 10.25 118.14 65.91
C ALA A 36 8.98 119.00 66.01
N LEU A 37 8.80 119.69 67.13
CA LEU A 37 7.60 120.43 67.52
C LEU A 37 7.95 121.90 67.87
N PHE A 38 7.28 122.86 67.25
CA PHE A 38 7.31 124.28 67.59
C PHE A 38 5.96 124.65 68.21
N ILE A 39 5.94 125.27 69.40
CA ILE A 39 4.71 125.76 70.03
C ILE A 39 4.90 127.25 70.31
N GLY A 40 4.02 128.10 69.78
CA GLY A 40 4.11 129.56 69.84
C GLY A 40 5.46 130.06 69.30
N ASN A 41 6.07 131.02 70.01
CA ASN A 41 7.39 131.55 69.69
C ASN A 41 8.51 130.90 70.52
N TYR A 42 8.29 129.70 71.07
CA TYR A 42 9.27 128.98 71.88
C TYR A 42 10.18 128.06 71.04
N THR A 43 11.30 127.61 71.61
CA THR A 43 12.29 126.73 70.96
C THR A 43 11.72 125.34 70.63
N VAL A 44 12.33 124.64 69.68
CA VAL A 44 11.91 123.30 69.24
C VAL A 44 11.96 122.27 70.36
N ILE A 45 10.97 121.38 70.40
CA ILE A 45 10.88 120.26 71.33
C ILE A 45 10.60 118.98 70.55
N GLU A 46 11.15 117.86 71.00
CA GLU A 46 10.91 116.57 70.39
C GLU A 46 9.62 115.94 70.92
N ALA A 47 8.79 115.45 70.01
CA ALA A 47 7.63 114.61 70.30
C ALA A 47 7.93 113.14 70.02
N VAL A 48 7.30 112.27 70.81
CA VAL A 48 7.50 110.82 70.75
C VAL A 48 6.29 110.04 70.28
N ALA A 49 5.10 110.61 70.50
CA ALA A 49 3.84 110.04 70.08
C ALA A 49 2.79 111.15 69.99
N GLY A 50 1.78 110.96 69.16
CA GLY A 50 0.53 111.70 69.24
C GLY A 50 -0.65 110.77 69.07
N THR A 51 -1.85 111.33 69.22
CA THR A 51 -3.11 110.59 69.14
C THR A 51 -4.05 111.19 68.11
N ALA A 52 -4.90 110.35 67.51
CA ALA A 52 -6.03 110.82 66.72
C ALA A 52 -7.00 111.67 67.58
N PRO A 53 -7.87 112.52 66.98
CA PRO A 53 -8.84 113.30 67.75
C PRO A 53 -9.85 112.38 68.42
N ASP A 54 -10.12 112.64 69.69
CA ASP A 54 -11.18 111.97 70.44
C ASP A 54 -12.57 112.42 69.94
N VAL A 55 -13.63 111.84 70.51
CA VAL A 55 -15.02 112.15 70.14
C VAL A 55 -15.41 113.62 70.38
N ASN A 56 -14.64 114.36 71.17
CA ASN A 56 -14.84 115.79 71.44
C ASN A 56 -13.93 116.67 70.58
N GLY A 57 -13.16 116.07 69.67
CA GLY A 57 -12.23 116.73 68.77
C GLY A 57 -10.92 117.19 69.41
N ASN A 58 -10.52 116.56 70.51
CA ASN A 58 -9.24 116.81 71.17
C ASN A 58 -8.22 115.73 70.81
N SER A 59 -7.02 116.14 70.44
CA SER A 59 -5.85 115.29 70.27
C SER A 59 -4.78 115.67 71.28
N THR A 60 -3.87 114.74 71.53
CA THR A 60 -2.70 114.99 72.35
C THR A 60 -1.42 114.69 71.61
N ILE A 61 -0.38 115.46 71.91
CA ILE A 61 1.01 115.13 71.56
C ILE A 61 1.79 114.92 72.86
N THR A 62 2.48 113.80 72.95
CA THR A 62 3.40 113.49 74.04
C THR A 62 4.82 113.93 73.66
N LEU A 63 5.37 114.84 74.46
CA LEU A 63 6.74 115.31 74.38
C LEU A 63 7.70 114.29 75.00
N LYS A 64 8.93 114.24 74.50
CA LYS A 64 9.99 113.38 75.08
C LYS A 64 10.35 113.82 76.50
N HIS A 65 10.43 115.14 76.71
CA HIS A 65 10.79 115.78 77.97
C HIS A 65 9.70 116.78 78.40
N ASP A 66 9.67 117.14 79.69
CA ASP A 66 8.66 118.05 80.24
C ASP A 66 8.72 119.43 79.59
N TRP A 67 7.57 120.08 79.40
CA TRP A 67 7.48 121.43 78.84
C TRP A 67 8.25 122.42 79.71
N PRO A 68 9.36 123.00 79.21
CA PRO A 68 10.30 123.74 80.03
C PRO A 68 9.85 125.18 80.29
N ASN A 69 8.77 125.64 79.65
CA ASN A 69 8.30 127.03 79.72
C ASN A 69 7.05 127.16 80.60
N ALA A 70 6.63 128.40 80.88
CA ALA A 70 5.35 128.67 81.55
C ALA A 70 4.16 128.11 80.75
N ALA A 71 3.03 127.89 81.43
CA ALA A 71 1.83 127.35 80.80
C ALA A 71 1.34 128.28 79.68
N VAL A 72 0.97 127.68 78.55
CA VAL A 72 0.42 128.40 77.40
C VAL A 72 -0.93 127.80 77.04
N ASN A 73 -1.90 128.67 76.74
CA ASN A 73 -3.26 128.30 76.37
C ASN A 73 -3.62 128.94 75.05
N ASN A 74 -4.31 128.19 74.19
CA ASN A 74 -4.81 128.64 72.88
C ASN A 74 -3.73 129.31 72.00
N THR A 75 -2.55 128.70 71.93
CA THR A 75 -1.46 129.12 71.03
C THR A 75 -1.41 128.27 69.77
N SER A 76 -0.46 128.56 68.88
CA SER A 76 -0.23 127.83 67.64
C SER A 76 0.95 126.85 67.74
N LEU A 77 0.99 125.84 66.88
CA LEU A 77 1.92 124.72 66.84
C LEU A 77 2.28 124.40 65.39
N LEU A 78 3.53 124.02 65.15
CA LEU A 78 3.99 123.40 63.90
C LEU A 78 4.86 122.16 64.21
N ALA A 79 4.64 121.03 63.53
CA ALA A 79 5.40 119.81 63.74
C ALA A 79 5.80 119.09 62.44
N PHE A 80 6.98 118.48 62.38
CA PHE A 80 7.47 117.70 61.23
C PHE A 80 8.51 116.65 61.61
N ASN A 81 8.67 115.61 60.77
CA ASN A 81 9.58 114.47 61.02
C ASN A 81 11.04 114.78 60.63
N THR A 82 11.99 114.26 61.40
CA THR A 82 13.44 114.39 61.14
C THR A 82 14.03 113.22 60.31
N LEU A 83 15.29 113.33 59.88
CA LEU A 83 15.99 112.38 58.98
C LEU A 83 16.14 110.94 59.50
N GLU A 84 15.92 110.69 60.79
CA GLU A 84 16.21 109.40 61.43
C GLU A 84 15.31 108.25 60.91
N GLY A 85 14.02 108.52 60.66
CA GLY A 85 13.06 107.50 60.21
C GLY A 85 13.27 106.96 58.78
N LEU A 86 14.01 107.67 57.92
CA LEU A 86 14.23 107.25 56.54
C LEU A 86 15.25 106.09 56.44
N ARG A 87 16.21 106.01 57.37
CA ARG A 87 17.32 105.05 57.29
C ARG A 87 16.88 103.61 57.59
N ASP A 88 15.99 103.44 58.56
CA ASP A 88 15.50 102.11 58.97
C ASP A 88 14.56 101.49 57.93
N ALA A 89 13.78 102.32 57.23
CA ALA A 89 12.92 101.87 56.14
C ALA A 89 13.73 101.25 54.98
N ILE A 90 14.89 101.83 54.66
CA ILE A 90 15.77 101.35 53.57
C ILE A 90 16.38 99.98 53.89
N ASN A 91 16.85 99.78 55.12
CA ASN A 91 17.48 98.52 55.54
C ASN A 91 16.47 97.35 55.54
N ASN A 92 15.24 97.58 55.97
CA ASN A 92 14.18 96.56 55.94
C ASN A 92 13.78 96.17 54.52
N SER A 93 13.75 97.13 53.59
CA SER A 93 13.45 96.85 52.17
C SER A 93 14.51 95.96 51.51
N LYS A 94 15.80 96.17 51.84
CA LYS A 94 16.91 95.35 51.31
C LYS A 94 16.86 93.88 51.77
N SER A 95 16.57 93.65 53.06
CA SER A 95 16.43 92.30 53.62
C SER A 95 15.29 91.49 52.96
N ILE A 96 14.20 92.15 52.59
CA ILE A 96 13.07 91.51 51.89
C ILE A 96 13.47 91.12 50.46
N ALA A 97 14.21 91.99 49.75
CA ALA A 97 14.67 91.72 48.38
C ALA A 97 15.60 90.50 48.31
N ASP A 98 16.56 90.36 49.24
CA ASP A 98 17.49 89.23 49.28
C ASP A 98 16.77 87.89 49.55
N ARG A 99 15.72 87.89 50.38
CA ARG A 99 14.88 86.70 50.64
C ARG A 99 14.08 86.27 49.41
N LEU A 100 13.61 87.22 48.59
CA LEU A 100 12.89 86.92 47.36
C LEU A 100 13.79 86.22 46.31
N VAL A 101 15.06 86.63 46.22
CA VAL A 101 16.06 86.04 45.31
C VAL A 101 16.39 84.60 45.71
N ALA A 102 16.56 84.33 47.02
CA ALA A 102 16.86 82.98 47.53
C ALA A 102 15.71 81.99 47.28
N ILE A 103 14.45 82.42 47.41
CA ILE A 103 13.28 81.59 47.08
C ILE A 103 13.22 81.29 45.58
N THR A 104 13.53 82.28 44.73
CA THR A 104 13.52 82.13 43.26
C THR A 104 14.53 81.10 42.77
N GLN A 105 15.74 81.06 43.36
CA GLN A 105 16.75 80.05 43.03
C GLN A 105 16.33 78.62 43.43
N LYS A 106 15.54 78.45 44.48
CA LYS A 106 15.06 77.13 44.91
C LYS A 106 13.94 76.58 44.05
N PHE A 107 13.13 77.43 43.40
CA PHE A 107 12.19 76.98 42.37
C PHE A 107 12.91 76.30 41.19
N GLN A 108 14.08 76.82 40.80
CA GLN A 108 14.90 76.19 39.78
C GLN A 108 15.33 74.77 40.19
N ILE A 109 15.74 74.59 41.45
CA ILE A 109 16.15 73.27 41.99
C ILE A 109 15.00 72.26 41.95
N ILE A 110 13.78 72.67 42.30
CA ILE A 110 12.59 71.80 42.23
C ILE A 110 12.29 71.40 40.77
N LEU A 111 12.57 72.28 39.80
CA LEU A 111 12.34 71.98 38.39
C LEU A 111 13.42 71.07 37.81
N THR A 112 14.69 71.25 38.18
CA THR A 112 15.83 70.59 37.51
C THR A 112 16.52 69.47 38.29
N SER A 113 16.30 69.35 39.60
CA SER A 113 16.97 68.31 40.39
C SER A 113 16.50 66.91 39.97
N THR A 114 17.47 66.00 39.89
CA THR A 114 17.25 64.57 39.60
C THR A 114 17.24 63.72 40.86
N ASN A 115 17.32 64.32 42.06
CA ASN A 115 17.22 63.60 43.32
C ASN A 115 15.75 63.30 43.65
N ALA A 116 15.50 62.23 44.40
CA ALA A 116 14.13 61.83 44.77
C ALA A 116 13.41 62.84 45.69
N THR A 117 14.18 63.57 46.50
CA THR A 117 13.66 64.54 47.47
C THR A 117 14.62 65.72 47.58
N GLU A 118 14.08 66.93 47.60
CA GLU A 118 14.81 68.17 47.85
C GLU A 118 14.14 68.97 48.98
N ALA A 119 14.94 69.58 49.84
CA ALA A 119 14.45 70.33 51.00
C ALA A 119 14.35 71.85 50.71
N ILE A 120 13.16 72.41 50.91
CA ILE A 120 12.85 73.84 50.72
C ILE A 120 12.69 74.49 52.10
N ALA A 121 13.66 75.30 52.51
CA ALA A 121 13.53 76.12 53.71
C ALA A 121 12.42 77.18 53.54
N VAL A 122 11.35 77.06 54.32
CA VAL A 122 10.22 78.01 54.34
C VAL A 122 10.35 79.02 55.49
N SER A 123 11.18 78.72 56.50
CA SER A 123 11.61 79.63 57.55
C SER A 123 13.02 79.24 58.06
N ASN A 124 13.55 79.97 59.05
CA ASN A 124 14.83 79.64 59.68
C ASN A 124 14.80 78.32 60.48
N SER A 125 13.62 77.72 60.70
CA SER A 125 13.44 76.52 61.51
C SER A 125 12.62 75.43 60.81
N GLU A 126 12.11 75.66 59.60
CA GLU A 126 11.23 74.71 58.90
C GLU A 126 11.63 74.52 57.44
N ASN A 127 11.75 73.25 57.04
CA ASN A 127 11.94 72.81 55.67
C ASN A 127 10.71 72.03 55.19
N TYR A 128 10.31 72.25 53.94
CA TYR A 128 9.33 71.44 53.23
C TYR A 128 10.04 70.54 52.22
N ASN A 129 9.82 69.23 52.29
CA ASN A 129 10.42 68.27 51.38
C ASN A 129 9.53 68.13 50.14
N ALA A 130 10.06 68.49 48.96
CA ALA A 130 9.38 68.36 47.69
C ALA A 130 10.08 67.31 46.81
N THR A 131 9.30 66.61 45.99
CA THR A 131 9.82 65.75 44.93
C THR A 131 10.03 66.58 43.67
N PRO A 132 11.26 66.70 43.16
CA PRO A 132 11.56 67.49 41.96
C PRO A 132 10.86 66.97 40.69
N TYR A 133 10.54 67.89 39.78
CA TYR A 133 9.89 67.57 38.51
C TYR A 133 10.78 66.71 37.60
N GLN A 134 12.07 67.04 37.46
CA GLN A 134 12.97 66.28 36.60
C GLN A 134 13.17 64.83 37.08
N TYR A 135 13.15 64.57 38.39
CA TYR A 135 13.14 63.20 38.93
C TYR A 135 11.88 62.42 38.51
N LEU A 136 10.70 63.04 38.58
CA LEU A 136 9.45 62.43 38.13
C LEU A 136 9.47 62.15 36.62
N VAL A 137 9.99 63.08 35.82
CA VAL A 137 10.16 62.91 34.36
C VAL A 137 11.10 61.74 34.05
N ASN A 138 12.24 61.65 34.73
CA ASN A 138 13.19 60.55 34.52
C ASN A 138 12.59 59.19 34.93
N THR A 139 11.84 59.17 36.02
CA THR A 139 11.15 57.96 36.51
C THR A 139 10.08 57.51 35.51
N PHE A 140 9.29 58.45 35.00
CA PHE A 140 8.28 58.18 33.97
C PHE A 140 8.92 57.68 32.67
N ASN A 141 10.00 58.30 32.20
CA ASN A 141 10.70 57.89 30.99
C ASN A 141 11.30 56.48 31.13
N THR A 142 11.84 56.14 32.30
CA THR A 142 12.33 54.78 32.59
C THR A 142 11.20 53.76 32.53
N PHE A 143 10.05 54.07 33.15
CA PHE A 143 8.87 53.20 33.10
C PHE A 143 8.34 53.03 31.67
N LYS A 144 8.29 54.11 30.90
CA LYS A 144 7.87 54.10 29.49
C LYS A 144 8.79 53.20 28.64
N ALA A 145 10.11 53.34 28.78
CA ALA A 145 11.07 52.53 28.02
C ALA A 145 10.99 51.04 28.36
N GLN A 146 10.74 50.70 29.63
CA GLN A 146 10.53 49.31 30.04
C GLN A 146 9.22 48.76 29.44
N ALA A 147 8.13 49.53 29.50
CA ALA A 147 6.85 49.11 28.92
C ALA A 147 6.93 48.91 27.39
N GLU A 148 7.66 49.77 26.67
CA GLU A 148 7.90 49.59 25.23
C GLU A 148 8.69 48.31 24.94
N THR A 149 9.69 47.99 25.75
CA THR A 149 10.49 46.76 25.64
C THR A 149 9.63 45.51 25.90
N ASP A 150 8.81 45.53 26.96
CA ASP A 150 7.94 44.41 27.33
C ASP A 150 6.86 44.18 26.28
N VAL A 151 6.27 45.24 25.72
CA VAL A 151 5.30 45.16 24.62
C VAL A 151 5.95 44.57 23.37
N GLN A 152 7.17 44.97 23.03
CA GLN A 152 7.89 44.41 21.89
C GLN A 152 8.19 42.91 22.10
N ALA A 153 8.65 42.51 23.28
CA ALA A 153 8.89 41.11 23.60
C ALA A 153 7.60 40.27 23.56
N MET A 154 6.46 40.83 24.00
CA MET A 154 5.14 40.21 23.85
C MET A 154 4.74 40.07 22.38
N LEU A 155 4.95 41.10 21.56
CA LEU A 155 4.65 41.07 20.12
C LEU A 155 5.52 40.05 19.38
N ASP A 156 6.81 39.93 19.72
CA ASP A 156 7.72 38.95 19.13
C ASP A 156 7.33 37.51 19.51
N THR A 157 6.94 37.30 20.77
CA THR A 157 6.43 36.01 21.27
C THR A 157 5.11 35.63 20.61
N MET A 158 4.18 36.60 20.50
CA MET A 158 2.91 36.41 19.80
C MET A 158 3.10 36.14 18.32
N SER A 159 4.02 36.85 17.65
CA SER A 159 4.35 36.65 16.24
C SER A 159 4.97 35.27 16.00
N THR A 160 5.85 34.81 16.88
CA THR A 160 6.44 33.46 16.82
C THR A 160 5.40 32.37 17.05
N SER A 161 4.54 32.55 18.06
CA SER A 161 3.41 31.64 18.36
C SER A 161 2.39 31.61 17.22
N LEU A 162 2.13 32.76 16.60
CA LEU A 162 1.20 32.89 15.47
C LEU A 162 1.79 32.29 14.20
N ASN A 163 3.07 32.51 13.90
CA ASN A 163 3.76 31.89 12.75
C ASN A 163 3.85 30.37 12.89
N THR A 164 4.01 29.86 14.12
CA THR A 164 3.95 28.41 14.39
C THR A 164 2.52 27.83 14.34
N LEU A 165 1.48 28.64 14.58
CA LEU A 165 0.07 28.23 14.43
C LEU A 165 -0.41 28.32 12.96
N ILE A 166 -0.10 29.41 12.27
CA ILE A 166 -0.50 29.69 10.87
C ILE A 166 0.24 28.75 9.91
N GLY A 167 1.49 28.37 10.22
CA GLY A 167 2.20 27.32 9.49
C GLY A 167 1.68 25.90 9.72
N ARG A 168 0.65 25.70 10.56
CA ARG A 168 0.16 24.38 10.99
C ARG A 168 -1.35 24.13 10.77
N GLN A 169 -2.10 25.01 10.11
CA GLN A 169 -3.51 24.75 9.75
C GLN A 169 -3.69 23.79 8.55
N GLY A 170 -3.42 22.51 8.78
CA GLY A 170 -4.31 21.37 8.61
C GLY A 170 -5.43 21.20 7.59
N TYR A 171 -5.40 21.83 6.43
CA TYR A 171 -6.07 21.28 5.24
C TYR A 171 -5.21 21.45 3.98
N ASN A 172 -3.96 21.87 4.12
CA ASN A 172 -3.05 22.08 3.00
C ASN A 172 -1.91 21.06 2.95
N GLU A 173 -1.31 20.64 4.08
CA GLU A 173 -0.13 19.75 4.02
C GLU A 173 -0.46 18.33 3.57
N PHE A 174 -1.51 17.71 4.11
CA PHE A 174 -1.92 16.36 3.70
C PHE A 174 -2.36 16.35 2.24
N ASP A 175 -3.27 17.26 1.86
CA ASP A 175 -3.76 17.39 0.49
C ASP A 175 -2.65 17.78 -0.49
N ALA A 176 -1.71 18.64 -0.10
CA ALA A 176 -0.57 18.99 -0.94
C ALA A 176 0.39 17.81 -1.10
N GLU A 177 0.67 17.03 -0.05
CA GLU A 177 1.48 15.82 -0.16
C GLU A 177 0.81 14.80 -1.08
N MET A 178 -0.50 14.58 -0.89
CA MET A 178 -1.32 13.69 -1.70
C MET A 178 -1.34 14.14 -3.17
N ALA A 179 -1.59 15.42 -3.44
CA ALA A 179 -1.60 16.00 -4.77
C ALA A 179 -0.21 15.95 -5.43
N ALA A 180 0.85 16.26 -4.69
CA ALA A 180 2.22 16.17 -5.18
C ALA A 180 2.59 14.72 -5.53
N GLY A 181 2.21 13.75 -4.69
CA GLY A 181 2.42 12.33 -4.95
C GLY A 181 1.64 11.84 -6.17
N LYS A 182 0.37 12.23 -6.31
CA LYS A 182 -0.44 11.93 -7.50
C LYS A 182 0.10 12.59 -8.78
N ALA A 183 0.68 13.78 -8.67
CA ALA A 183 1.35 14.43 -9.77
C ALA A 183 2.70 13.77 -10.10
N LYS A 184 3.37 13.15 -9.13
CA LYS A 184 4.66 12.46 -9.28
C LYS A 184 4.49 11.08 -9.91
N TYR A 185 3.56 10.27 -9.41
CA TYR A 185 3.40 8.86 -9.75
C TYR A 185 2.33 8.62 -10.83
N ALA A 186 2.44 7.49 -11.55
CA ALA A 186 1.45 7.07 -12.53
C ALA A 186 0.24 6.39 -11.87
N ALA A 187 0.44 5.75 -10.72
CA ALA A 187 -0.58 5.08 -9.91
C ALA A 187 -0.09 4.83 -8.47
N SER A 188 -0.98 4.31 -7.63
CA SER A 188 -0.58 3.65 -6.38
C SER A 188 0.18 2.35 -6.68
N GLY A 189 1.18 2.02 -5.85
CA GLY A 189 2.08 0.89 -6.09
C GLY A 189 3.37 0.99 -5.28
N PHE A 190 4.41 0.29 -5.72
CA PHE A 190 5.73 0.32 -5.08
C PHE A 190 6.60 1.42 -5.71
N VAL A 191 7.04 2.36 -4.88
CA VAL A 191 8.05 3.37 -5.27
C VAL A 191 9.44 2.73 -5.34
N SER A 192 9.70 1.80 -4.42
CA SER A 192 10.90 0.99 -4.35
C SER A 192 10.53 -0.37 -3.81
N MET A 193 11.00 -1.44 -4.46
CA MET A 193 10.76 -2.82 -4.02
C MET A 193 11.54 -3.18 -2.76
N GLY A 194 12.66 -2.49 -2.51
CA GLY A 194 13.61 -2.86 -1.45
C GLY A 194 14.58 -3.96 -1.90
N TRP A 195 15.64 -4.18 -1.13
CA TRP A 195 16.56 -5.30 -1.37
C TRP A 195 15.87 -6.62 -1.04
N GLY A 196 16.12 -7.64 -1.86
CA GLY A 196 15.58 -8.99 -1.67
C GLY A 196 16.66 -9.97 -1.27
N HIS A 197 16.29 -11.12 -0.73
CA HIS A 197 17.21 -12.23 -0.56
C HIS A 197 17.56 -12.85 -1.93
N SER A 198 18.79 -13.34 -2.09
CA SER A 198 19.30 -13.94 -3.33
C SER A 198 18.72 -15.32 -3.64
N SER A 199 18.31 -16.06 -2.61
CA SER A 199 17.63 -17.36 -2.73
C SER A 199 16.16 -17.24 -2.36
N GLY A 200 15.29 -18.02 -3.02
CA GLY A 200 13.84 -17.95 -2.83
C GLY A 200 13.22 -16.61 -3.24
N ASN A 201 13.93 -15.87 -4.11
CA ASN A 201 13.54 -14.56 -4.60
C ASN A 201 12.22 -14.63 -5.40
N ILE A 202 11.35 -13.65 -5.18
CA ILE A 202 10.08 -13.48 -5.89
C ILE A 202 10.08 -12.06 -6.43
N GLY A 203 10.64 -11.88 -7.62
CA GLY A 203 10.97 -10.56 -8.13
C GLY A 203 11.83 -9.76 -7.14
N ASN A 204 11.89 -8.44 -7.30
CA ASN A 204 12.72 -7.63 -6.42
C ASN A 204 12.10 -7.44 -5.03
N GLY A 205 12.92 -7.49 -3.98
CA GLY A 205 12.52 -7.16 -2.61
C GLY A 205 11.71 -8.20 -1.82
N LEU A 206 10.91 -9.05 -2.48
CA LEU A 206 10.11 -10.12 -1.85
C LEU A 206 10.83 -11.45 -1.96
N TRP A 207 10.74 -12.25 -0.91
CA TRP A 207 11.36 -13.58 -0.90
C TRP A 207 10.64 -14.54 0.06
N SER A 208 10.81 -15.82 -0.25
CA SER A 208 10.36 -16.95 0.54
C SER A 208 11.53 -17.69 1.15
N TYR A 209 11.27 -18.39 2.26
CA TYR A 209 12.25 -19.31 2.84
C TYR A 209 11.51 -20.54 3.35
N PRO A 210 11.63 -21.71 2.69
CA PRO A 210 10.83 -22.90 2.99
C PRO A 210 10.98 -23.52 4.39
N ALA A 211 11.81 -22.95 5.27
CA ALA A 211 11.87 -23.31 6.70
C ALA A 211 11.01 -22.39 7.59
N TYR A 212 10.35 -21.39 7.01
CA TYR A 212 9.50 -20.47 7.73
C TYR A 212 8.02 -20.78 7.51
N THR A 213 7.32 -20.92 8.62
CA THR A 213 5.90 -21.25 8.64
C THR A 213 5.02 -20.07 8.18
N ASN A 214 4.16 -20.33 7.20
CA ASN A 214 3.05 -19.49 6.74
C ASN A 214 3.41 -18.01 6.53
N ARG A 215 4.56 -17.72 5.93
CA ARG A 215 5.01 -16.34 5.74
C ARG A 215 5.83 -16.10 4.48
N LEU A 216 5.78 -14.85 4.04
CA LEU A 216 6.70 -14.25 3.07
C LEU A 216 7.44 -13.07 3.73
N THR A 217 8.53 -12.63 3.12
CA THR A 217 9.36 -11.55 3.68
C THR A 217 9.68 -10.50 2.63
N ILE A 218 9.56 -9.22 2.99
CA ILE A 218 9.96 -8.09 2.17
C ILE A 218 11.15 -7.38 2.82
N GLY A 219 12.12 -6.98 1.99
CA GLY A 219 13.27 -6.19 2.41
C GLY A 219 14.44 -7.04 2.90
N LYS A 220 15.49 -6.34 3.34
CA LYS A 220 16.74 -6.94 3.80
C LYS A 220 16.71 -7.18 5.31
N SER A 221 17.24 -8.32 5.75
CA SER A 221 17.57 -8.58 7.15
C SER A 221 19.02 -8.15 7.45
N GLY A 222 19.36 -7.94 8.71
CA GLY A 222 20.66 -7.41 9.11
C GLY A 222 21.92 -8.24 8.75
N VAL A 223 21.81 -9.36 8.03
CA VAL A 223 23.00 -10.14 7.62
C VAL A 223 23.77 -9.48 6.47
N THR A 224 25.08 -9.73 6.37
CA THR A 224 26.00 -9.00 5.48
C THR A 224 26.13 -9.58 4.06
N SER A 225 25.78 -10.85 3.83
CA SER A 225 25.87 -11.52 2.51
C SER A 225 24.52 -12.11 2.07
N GLY A 226 24.39 -12.43 0.77
CA GLY A 226 23.22 -13.14 0.22
C GLY A 226 22.07 -12.24 -0.25
N TRP A 227 22.32 -10.98 -0.59
CA TRP A 227 21.28 -9.99 -0.97
C TRP A 227 21.32 -9.65 -2.46
N ASN A 228 20.14 -9.53 -3.07
CA ASN A 228 19.95 -8.90 -4.37
C ASN A 228 19.75 -7.39 -4.17
N ALA A 229 20.69 -6.60 -4.70
CA ALA A 229 20.76 -5.14 -4.57
C ALA A 229 20.21 -4.39 -5.80
N GLU A 230 19.34 -5.01 -6.59
CA GLU A 230 18.70 -4.38 -7.77
C GLU A 230 17.86 -3.13 -7.44
N SER A 231 17.41 -2.96 -6.19
CA SER A 231 16.69 -1.76 -5.74
C SER A 231 17.62 -0.75 -5.06
N ASN A 232 17.34 0.55 -5.16
CA ASN A 232 18.17 1.60 -4.54
C ASN A 232 17.93 1.80 -3.02
N SER A 233 17.20 0.91 -2.35
CA SER A 233 16.81 1.02 -0.93
C SER A 233 16.82 -0.35 -0.26
N TYR A 234 17.20 -0.40 1.02
CA TYR A 234 17.18 -1.63 1.82
C TYR A 234 15.76 -2.12 2.15
N PHE A 235 14.80 -1.20 2.23
CA PHE A 235 13.41 -1.45 2.55
C PHE A 235 12.49 -1.08 1.39
N ALA A 236 11.28 -1.66 1.38
CA ALA A 236 10.25 -1.30 0.43
C ALA A 236 9.62 0.05 0.78
N VAL A 237 9.25 0.81 -0.25
CA VAL A 237 8.50 2.06 -0.13
C VAL A 237 7.29 1.94 -1.04
N ILE A 238 6.10 2.17 -0.49
CA ILE A 238 4.85 2.12 -1.25
C ILE A 238 4.24 3.52 -1.35
N ASN A 239 3.52 3.78 -2.42
CA ASN A 239 2.69 4.95 -2.62
C ASN A 239 1.23 4.49 -2.65
N ILE A 240 0.39 5.01 -1.76
CA ILE A 240 -1.05 4.76 -1.78
C ILE A 240 -1.76 6.12 -1.82
N SER A 241 -2.50 6.36 -2.90
CA SER A 241 -3.25 7.60 -3.15
C SER A 241 -2.38 8.87 -3.13
N GLY A 242 -1.07 8.78 -3.35
CA GLY A 242 -0.14 9.92 -3.31
C GLY A 242 0.70 10.03 -2.03
N ILE A 243 0.40 9.23 -1.01
CA ILE A 243 1.17 9.22 0.25
C ILE A 243 2.21 8.09 0.22
N GLU A 244 3.49 8.44 0.32
CA GLU A 244 4.60 7.48 0.39
C GLU A 244 4.80 6.94 1.81
N THR A 245 4.80 5.62 1.99
CA THR A 245 5.06 4.96 3.27
C THR A 245 6.25 4.01 3.17
N GLN A 246 7.20 4.12 4.11
CA GLN A 246 8.35 3.21 4.23
C GLN A 246 7.97 1.98 5.05
N LEU A 247 8.03 0.80 4.44
CA LEU A 247 7.74 -0.47 5.10
C LEU A 247 8.99 -0.92 5.88
N ASN A 248 8.96 -0.72 7.20
CA ASN A 248 10.11 -1.00 8.06
C ASN A 248 9.68 -1.64 9.39
N SER A 249 10.37 -2.72 9.78
CA SER A 249 10.14 -3.45 11.05
C SER A 249 8.69 -3.88 11.26
N LEU A 250 7.97 -4.20 10.18
CA LEU A 250 6.57 -4.62 10.25
C LEU A 250 6.49 -6.10 10.65
N CYS A 251 5.85 -6.37 11.79
CA CYS A 251 5.79 -7.69 12.43
C CYS A 251 7.16 -8.31 12.77
N THR A 252 8.22 -7.51 12.84
CA THR A 252 9.56 -7.94 13.22
C THR A 252 10.33 -6.78 13.85
N ALA A 253 11.17 -7.05 14.85
CA ALA A 253 12.05 -6.04 15.43
C ALA A 253 13.29 -5.76 14.55
N SER A 254 13.50 -6.56 13.50
CA SER A 254 14.60 -6.34 12.55
C SER A 254 14.35 -5.08 11.71
N GLU A 255 15.36 -4.23 11.61
CA GLU A 255 15.36 -3.08 10.70
C GLU A 255 15.35 -3.54 9.24
N ASN A 256 14.74 -2.72 8.38
CA ASN A 256 14.57 -2.86 6.94
C ASN A 256 13.72 -4.05 6.47
N LEU A 257 13.15 -4.82 7.40
CA LEU A 257 12.45 -6.07 7.12
C LEU A 257 10.96 -5.98 7.45
N CYS A 258 10.12 -6.65 6.66
CA CYS A 258 8.69 -6.81 6.92
C CYS A 258 8.29 -8.27 6.75
N ILE A 259 7.53 -8.81 7.71
CA ILE A 259 6.98 -10.17 7.66
C ILE A 259 5.52 -10.12 7.24
N ILE A 260 5.21 -10.77 6.13
CA ILE A 260 3.84 -11.01 5.64
C ILE A 260 3.41 -12.35 6.21
N LYS A 261 2.35 -12.36 7.03
CA LYS A 261 1.83 -13.60 7.63
C LYS A 261 0.59 -14.06 6.88
N PHE A 262 0.40 -15.37 6.79
CA PHE A 262 -0.75 -16.00 6.16
C PHE A 262 -1.46 -16.94 7.13
N PRO A 263 -2.78 -17.19 6.93
CA PRO A 263 -3.51 -18.19 7.68
C PRO A 263 -2.88 -19.59 7.60
N PRO A 264 -3.09 -20.44 8.61
CA PRO A 264 -2.65 -21.84 8.55
C PRO A 264 -3.25 -22.59 7.34
N PRO A 265 -2.58 -23.64 6.85
CA PRO A 265 -3.10 -24.47 5.76
C PRO A 265 -4.41 -25.17 6.16
N GLU A 266 -5.22 -25.53 5.16
CA GLU A 266 -6.48 -26.24 5.39
C GLU A 266 -6.24 -27.67 5.91
N ASP A 267 -7.10 -28.12 6.83
CA ASP A 267 -7.10 -29.47 7.40
C ASP A 267 -8.35 -30.28 7.03
N GLY A 268 -9.14 -29.79 6.08
CA GLY A 268 -10.36 -30.46 5.60
C GLY A 268 -11.57 -30.28 6.50
N ARG A 269 -11.52 -29.43 7.54
CA ARG A 269 -12.69 -29.16 8.42
C ARG A 269 -13.57 -28.01 7.96
N ARG A 270 -13.12 -27.20 7.00
CA ARG A 270 -13.86 -26.01 6.56
C ARG A 270 -14.67 -26.30 5.30
N THR A 271 -15.96 -26.00 5.34
CA THR A 271 -16.83 -25.99 4.15
C THR A 271 -17.13 -24.58 3.70
N TYR A 272 -17.34 -24.41 2.41
CA TYR A 272 -17.76 -23.17 1.78
C TYR A 272 -19.04 -23.37 0.97
N ASN A 273 -20.02 -22.51 1.18
CA ASN A 273 -21.25 -22.49 0.39
C ASN A 273 -21.12 -21.44 -0.73
N LYS A 274 -21.01 -21.92 -1.98
CA LYS A 274 -20.86 -21.09 -3.18
C LYS A 274 -22.10 -20.24 -3.50
N ALA A 275 -23.27 -20.64 -3.02
CA ALA A 275 -24.53 -19.91 -3.23
C ALA A 275 -24.77 -18.81 -2.19
N SER A 276 -24.36 -19.02 -0.92
CA SER A 276 -24.56 -18.03 0.15
C SER A 276 -23.31 -17.20 0.50
N GLY A 277 -22.11 -17.68 0.13
CA GLY A 277 -20.82 -17.11 0.54
C GLY A 277 -20.40 -17.47 1.97
N GLU A 278 -21.11 -18.39 2.64
CA GLU A 278 -20.83 -18.76 4.03
C GLU A 278 -19.67 -19.76 4.15
N SER A 279 -18.78 -19.53 5.13
CA SER A 279 -17.72 -20.46 5.52
C SER A 279 -17.98 -21.00 6.92
N ILE A 280 -17.98 -22.33 7.07
CA ILE A 280 -18.24 -23.01 8.35
C ILE A 280 -17.07 -23.93 8.68
N ILE A 281 -16.57 -23.86 9.91
CA ILE A 281 -15.58 -24.79 10.45
C ILE A 281 -16.30 -25.87 11.26
N HIS A 282 -16.16 -27.11 10.83
CA HIS A 282 -16.74 -28.29 11.49
C HIS A 282 -15.82 -28.85 12.57
N ALA A 283 -16.37 -29.66 13.47
CA ALA A 283 -15.59 -30.30 14.53
C ALA A 283 -14.54 -31.28 13.98
N THR A 284 -14.85 -31.98 12.88
CA THR A 284 -13.97 -32.96 12.22
C THR A 284 -14.07 -32.87 10.70
N SER A 285 -13.04 -33.36 9.99
CA SER A 285 -13.03 -33.41 8.53
C SER A 285 -14.12 -34.34 8.00
N ALA A 286 -14.38 -35.45 8.68
CA ALA A 286 -15.48 -36.37 8.34
C ALA A 286 -16.85 -35.68 8.31
N ILE A 287 -17.15 -34.79 9.26
CA ILE A 287 -18.42 -34.03 9.28
C ILE A 287 -18.46 -33.02 8.12
N ALA A 288 -17.33 -32.36 7.83
CA ALA A 288 -17.24 -31.41 6.72
C ALA A 288 -17.52 -32.10 5.37
N PHE A 289 -16.86 -33.24 5.09
CA PHE A 289 -17.10 -34.01 3.87
C PHE A 289 -18.51 -34.60 3.79
N ALA A 290 -19.09 -35.02 4.92
CA ALA A 290 -20.49 -35.46 4.96
C ALA A 290 -21.50 -34.34 4.72
N SER A 291 -21.08 -33.07 4.79
CA SER A 291 -21.91 -31.89 4.56
C SER A 291 -21.84 -31.36 3.12
N GLU A 292 -21.05 -31.98 2.24
CA GLU A 292 -20.94 -31.55 0.85
C GLU A 292 -22.26 -31.72 0.09
N THR A 293 -22.56 -30.74 -0.76
CA THR A 293 -23.72 -30.72 -1.66
C THR A 293 -23.29 -30.10 -3.00
N ALA A 294 -24.22 -29.85 -3.92
CA ALA A 294 -23.89 -29.15 -5.17
C ALA A 294 -23.29 -27.75 -4.92
N ASP A 295 -23.74 -27.06 -3.86
CA ASP A 295 -23.31 -25.70 -3.53
C ASP A 295 -22.27 -25.64 -2.40
N ILE A 296 -22.20 -26.68 -1.56
CA ILE A 296 -21.30 -26.76 -0.40
C ILE A 296 -20.12 -27.67 -0.71
N GLU A 297 -18.91 -27.16 -0.60
CA GLU A 297 -17.67 -27.94 -0.82
C GLU A 297 -16.73 -27.82 0.39
N VAL A 298 -15.96 -28.87 0.67
CA VAL A 298 -14.81 -28.77 1.58
C VAL A 298 -13.69 -27.99 0.88
N VAL A 299 -13.05 -27.07 1.60
CA VAL A 299 -11.96 -26.27 1.06
C VAL A 299 -10.65 -27.06 1.11
N THR A 300 -10.13 -27.42 -0.06
CA THR A 300 -8.91 -28.22 -0.23
C THR A 300 -7.86 -27.53 -1.09
N ASP A 301 -8.29 -26.66 -2.01
CA ASP A 301 -7.45 -25.97 -2.99
C ASP A 301 -7.60 -24.46 -2.80
N ARG A 302 -7.18 -23.98 -1.63
CA ARG A 302 -7.33 -22.58 -1.22
C ARG A 302 -6.27 -21.69 -1.87
N VAL A 303 -6.71 -20.51 -2.32
CA VAL A 303 -5.81 -19.42 -2.73
C VAL A 303 -5.95 -18.26 -1.75
N ASP A 304 -4.86 -17.81 -1.17
CA ASP A 304 -4.85 -16.68 -0.25
C ASP A 304 -4.47 -15.40 -0.99
N ALA A 305 -5.08 -14.27 -0.63
CA ALA A 305 -4.71 -12.95 -1.15
C ALA A 305 -4.07 -12.11 -0.06
N TRP A 306 -3.17 -11.19 -0.41
CA TRP A 306 -2.54 -10.31 0.56
C TRP A 306 -2.23 -8.93 -0.01
N GLY A 307 -2.02 -7.97 0.88
CA GLY A 307 -1.64 -6.62 0.52
C GLY A 307 -1.60 -5.65 1.70
N PHE A 308 -1.60 -4.37 1.39
CA PHE A 308 -1.52 -3.29 2.37
C PHE A 308 -2.78 -2.43 2.36
N GLU A 309 -3.39 -2.31 3.52
CA GLU A 309 -4.55 -1.45 3.74
C GLU A 309 -4.09 -0.13 4.38
N ALA A 310 -4.35 0.97 3.70
CA ALA A 310 -4.07 2.31 4.17
C ALA A 310 -5.33 3.01 4.65
N HIS A 311 -5.21 3.79 5.71
CA HIS A 311 -6.30 4.64 6.20
C HIS A 311 -5.77 5.86 6.94
N LEU A 312 -6.54 6.96 6.94
CA LEU A 312 -6.29 8.10 7.80
C LEU A 312 -7.08 7.92 9.11
N ALA A 313 -6.43 8.08 10.25
CA ALA A 313 -7.05 7.92 11.56
C ALA A 313 -6.74 9.09 12.49
N GLU A 314 -7.75 9.56 13.22
CA GLU A 314 -7.58 10.51 14.32
C GLU A 314 -6.83 9.85 15.48
N VAL A 315 -5.90 10.59 16.10
CA VAL A 315 -5.23 10.22 17.34
C VAL A 315 -6.03 10.82 18.49
N THR A 316 -6.69 9.97 19.26
CA THR A 316 -7.63 10.36 20.32
C THR A 316 -7.17 9.86 21.68
N THR A 317 -7.73 10.36 22.78
CA THR A 317 -7.37 9.86 24.12
C THR A 317 -7.78 8.39 24.33
N GLN A 318 -8.76 7.88 23.59
CA GLN A 318 -9.15 6.48 23.58
C GLN A 318 -8.18 5.62 22.76
N ASN A 319 -7.64 6.16 21.66
CA ASN A 319 -6.67 5.50 20.79
C ASN A 319 -5.41 6.38 20.65
N PRO A 320 -4.60 6.53 21.71
CA PRO A 320 -3.60 7.60 21.80
C PRO A 320 -2.29 7.30 21.09
N PHE A 321 -2.14 6.09 20.54
CA PHE A 321 -0.88 5.63 19.99
C PHE A 321 -0.63 6.15 18.57
N VAL A 322 0.58 6.68 18.36
CA VAL A 322 1.17 6.92 17.05
C VAL A 322 2.24 5.86 16.78
N TYR A 323 2.36 5.43 15.53
CA TYR A 323 3.22 4.31 15.17
C TYR A 323 4.41 4.77 14.31
N PRO A 324 5.61 4.16 14.46
CA PRO A 324 6.75 4.42 13.59
C PRO A 324 6.37 4.26 12.12
N ASN A 325 6.73 5.24 11.28
CA ASN A 325 6.39 5.27 9.85
C ASN A 325 4.88 5.16 9.52
N GLY A 326 3.99 5.36 10.49
CA GLY A 326 2.56 5.08 10.29
C GLY A 326 2.24 3.59 10.15
N LEU A 327 3.03 2.68 10.75
CA LEU A 327 2.82 1.24 10.64
C LEU A 327 2.28 0.64 11.95
N PRO A 328 0.96 0.37 12.07
CA PRO A 328 0.38 -0.15 13.31
C PRO A 328 0.99 -1.47 13.80
N GLN A 329 1.48 -2.29 12.88
CA GLN A 329 2.09 -3.60 13.17
C GLN A 329 3.62 -3.53 13.38
N SER A 330 4.21 -2.33 13.47
CA SER A 330 5.65 -2.17 13.67
C SER A 330 6.10 -2.72 15.02
N LEU A 331 7.24 -3.41 15.06
CA LEU A 331 7.91 -3.82 16.30
C LEU A 331 9.22 -3.05 16.53
N ALA A 332 9.43 -1.94 15.82
CA ALA A 332 10.57 -1.05 16.06
C ALA A 332 10.61 -0.64 17.54
N THR A 333 11.79 -0.71 18.16
CA THR A 333 11.98 -0.45 19.60
C THR A 333 11.95 1.04 19.96
N THR A 334 12.13 1.91 18.96
CA THR A 334 12.07 3.36 19.14
C THR A 334 11.37 4.06 17.97
N MET A 335 10.86 5.27 18.24
CA MET A 335 10.33 6.24 17.28
C MET A 335 11.02 7.58 17.56
N ASN A 336 11.90 8.03 16.68
CA ASN A 336 12.71 9.25 16.89
C ASN A 336 13.45 9.27 18.25
N GLY A 337 14.00 8.12 18.65
CA GLY A 337 14.71 7.95 19.93
C GLY A 337 13.80 7.72 21.15
N ILE A 338 12.48 7.77 20.99
CA ILE A 338 11.50 7.52 22.05
C ILE A 338 11.19 6.03 22.08
N ALA A 339 11.28 5.38 23.24
CA ALA A 339 10.95 3.97 23.37
C ALA A 339 9.47 3.70 23.03
N THR A 340 9.22 2.67 22.21
CA THR A 340 7.86 2.26 21.85
C THR A 340 7.32 1.23 22.83
N THR A 341 6.00 1.24 23.05
CA THR A 341 5.28 0.30 23.90
C THR A 341 4.07 -0.29 23.18
N ALA A 342 3.56 -1.41 23.69
CA ALA A 342 2.36 -2.03 23.12
C ALA A 342 1.13 -1.15 23.36
N SER A 343 0.35 -0.92 22.30
CA SER A 343 -0.87 -0.11 22.38
C SER A 343 -2.01 -0.81 23.15
N ASN A 344 -2.96 -0.01 23.62
CA ASN A 344 -4.19 -0.43 24.29
C ASN A 344 -5.22 -1.13 23.38
N ARG A 345 -5.07 -1.09 22.05
CA ARG A 345 -6.04 -1.71 21.12
C ARG A 345 -5.98 -3.26 21.15
N PRO A 346 -7.11 -3.94 20.83
CA PRO A 346 -7.16 -5.41 20.74
C PRO A 346 -6.26 -5.97 19.63
N THR A 347 -5.90 -7.24 19.72
CA THR A 347 -5.06 -7.92 18.71
C THR A 347 -5.69 -7.93 17.33
N THR A 348 -7.03 -7.97 17.23
CA THR A 348 -7.78 -7.94 15.97
C THR A 348 -7.54 -6.69 15.13
N TYR A 349 -7.16 -5.56 15.75
CA TYR A 349 -6.77 -4.35 15.02
C TYR A 349 -5.47 -4.53 14.22
N TYR A 350 -4.57 -5.38 14.72
CA TYR A 350 -3.22 -5.61 14.18
C TYR A 350 -3.10 -6.91 13.38
N ALA A 351 -4.14 -7.73 13.36
CA ALA A 351 -4.11 -9.05 12.78
C ALA A 351 -3.86 -8.98 11.26
N TRP A 352 -2.91 -9.76 10.75
CA TRP A 352 -2.74 -9.93 9.30
C TRP A 352 -3.94 -10.68 8.70
N TYR A 353 -4.39 -11.73 9.38
CA TYR A 353 -5.55 -12.54 9.02
C TYR A 353 -6.42 -12.81 10.25
N GLU A 354 -7.65 -13.28 10.04
CA GLU A 354 -8.53 -13.68 11.12
C GLU A 354 -7.93 -14.80 11.97
N GLY A 355 -7.76 -14.54 13.27
CA GLY A 355 -7.11 -15.46 14.21
C GLY A 355 -5.62 -15.18 14.47
N ASP A 356 -5.01 -14.19 13.80
CA ASP A 356 -3.64 -13.77 14.12
C ASP A 356 -3.57 -13.00 15.44
N THR A 357 -2.87 -13.56 16.41
CA THR A 357 -2.66 -12.97 17.75
C THR A 357 -1.25 -12.42 17.96
N THR A 358 -0.36 -12.54 16.96
CA THR A 358 1.08 -12.34 17.11
C THR A 358 1.61 -11.08 16.42
N SER A 359 0.73 -10.29 15.80
CA SER A 359 1.10 -9.11 15.02
C SER A 359 0.88 -7.78 15.75
N LYS A 360 0.56 -7.84 17.05
CA LYS A 360 0.38 -6.64 17.88
C LYS A 360 1.65 -5.78 17.86
N GLY A 361 1.55 -4.61 17.22
CA GLY A 361 2.66 -3.68 17.10
C GLY A 361 2.86 -2.79 18.32
N LYS A 362 3.88 -1.92 18.24
CA LYS A 362 4.28 -0.96 19.25
C LYS A 362 4.26 0.46 18.68
N GLY A 363 3.98 1.42 19.54
CA GLY A 363 3.98 2.85 19.20
C GLY A 363 4.30 3.70 20.43
N VAL A 364 4.05 5.01 20.31
CA VAL A 364 4.20 5.97 21.40
C VAL A 364 2.83 6.55 21.72
N ASP A 365 2.46 6.59 23.00
CA ASP A 365 1.29 7.32 23.45
C ASP A 365 1.54 8.84 23.28
N TRP A 366 0.82 9.45 22.34
CA TRP A 366 0.99 10.85 21.96
C TRP A 366 0.70 11.81 23.11
N PHE A 367 -0.29 11.49 23.94
CA PHE A 367 -0.73 12.37 25.03
C PHE A 367 0.13 12.20 26.29
N ALA A 368 0.72 11.02 26.48
CA ALA A 368 1.71 10.78 27.53
C ALA A 368 3.11 11.32 27.20
N ALA A 369 3.44 11.49 25.91
CA ALA A 369 4.71 12.06 25.47
C ALA A 369 4.87 13.52 25.93
N ASN A 370 6.11 13.96 26.20
CA ASN A 370 6.37 15.37 26.51
C ASN A 370 6.41 16.23 25.24
N THR A 371 6.49 17.56 25.39
CA THR A 371 6.46 18.50 24.25
C THR A 371 7.57 18.26 23.24
N LEU A 372 8.83 18.09 23.70
CA LEU A 372 9.97 17.82 22.80
C LEU A 372 9.81 16.51 22.04
N GLN A 373 9.26 15.48 22.70
CA GLN A 373 8.99 14.19 22.08
C GLN A 373 7.90 14.30 21.00
N ARG A 374 6.81 15.02 21.27
CA ARG A 374 5.76 15.29 20.26
C ARG A 374 6.30 16.07 19.08
N GLU A 375 7.12 17.09 19.33
CA GLU A 375 7.77 17.88 18.27
C GLU A 375 8.70 17.01 17.41
N ALA A 376 9.51 16.15 18.01
CA ALA A 376 10.39 15.23 17.28
C ALA A 376 9.61 14.24 16.40
N MET A 377 8.54 13.65 16.93
CA MET A 377 7.69 12.73 16.16
C MET A 377 6.98 13.43 14.99
N PHE A 378 6.47 14.65 15.20
CA PHE A 378 5.75 15.41 14.18
C PHE A 378 6.68 15.99 13.10
N ALA A 379 7.89 16.40 13.48
CA ALA A 379 8.87 16.97 12.55
C ALA A 379 9.38 15.92 11.54
N ASP A 380 9.45 14.65 11.94
CA ASP A 380 9.81 13.57 11.03
C ASP A 380 8.62 13.15 10.15
N LYS A 381 8.63 13.65 8.91
CA LYS A 381 7.61 13.36 7.90
C LYS A 381 7.46 11.87 7.58
N LYS A 382 8.43 11.01 7.93
CA LYS A 382 8.28 9.55 7.78
C LYS A 382 7.16 8.99 8.64
N ASN A 383 6.87 9.60 9.80
CA ASN A 383 5.82 9.16 10.72
C ASN A 383 4.40 9.46 10.24
N LYS A 384 4.27 10.27 9.18
CA LYS A 384 3.00 10.64 8.54
C LYS A 384 1.94 11.15 9.52
N LEU A 385 2.38 12.08 10.36
CA LEU A 385 1.52 12.82 11.26
C LEU A 385 1.10 14.14 10.62
N TYR A 386 -0.18 14.45 10.77
CA TYR A 386 -0.78 15.67 10.24
C TYR A 386 -1.59 16.33 11.34
N LEU A 387 -1.57 17.65 11.41
CA LEU A 387 -2.51 18.42 12.22
C LEU A 387 -3.61 18.84 11.27
N ILE A 388 -4.86 18.42 11.45
CA ILE A 388 -6.02 18.77 10.61
C ILE A 388 -7.05 19.40 11.53
N GLU A 389 -7.46 20.64 11.25
CA GLU A 389 -8.44 21.38 12.07
C GLU A 389 -8.12 21.38 13.59
N GLY A 390 -6.83 21.44 13.95
CA GLY A 390 -6.38 21.43 15.35
C GLY A 390 -6.35 20.06 16.03
N LYS A 391 -6.69 18.98 15.31
CA LYS A 391 -6.62 17.59 15.76
C LYS A 391 -5.46 16.85 15.08
N ILE A 392 -4.90 15.86 15.76
CA ILE A 392 -3.79 15.07 15.23
C ILE A 392 -4.33 13.85 14.51
N TYR A 393 -3.84 13.62 13.30
CA TYR A 393 -4.13 12.45 12.49
C TYR A 393 -2.83 11.75 12.11
N GLN A 394 -2.91 10.44 11.89
CA GLN A 394 -1.83 9.67 11.31
C GLN A 394 -2.33 8.91 10.09
N TRP A 395 -1.58 9.00 8.97
CA TRP A 395 -1.74 8.05 7.87
C TRP A 395 -1.16 6.71 8.29
N ARG A 396 -1.99 5.68 8.28
CA ARG A 396 -1.65 4.36 8.78
C ARG A 396 -1.71 3.33 7.67
N VAL A 397 -0.68 2.50 7.57
CA VAL A 397 -0.63 1.35 6.65
C VAL A 397 -0.45 0.07 7.45
N LYS A 398 -1.37 -0.88 7.29
CA LYS A 398 -1.29 -2.22 7.88
C LYS A 398 -1.32 -3.29 6.80
N GLY A 399 -0.57 -4.36 7.02
CA GLY A 399 -0.63 -5.57 6.22
C GLY A 399 -1.88 -6.38 6.52
N ARG A 400 -2.51 -6.89 5.46
CA ARG A 400 -3.69 -7.77 5.50
C ARG A 400 -3.47 -8.96 4.57
N SER A 401 -3.94 -10.11 5.00
CA SER A 401 -3.99 -11.36 4.25
C SER A 401 -5.34 -12.02 4.48
N PHE A 402 -5.87 -12.65 3.44
CA PHE A 402 -7.22 -13.19 3.42
C PHE A 402 -7.13 -14.65 2.99
N ALA A 403 -7.66 -15.54 3.82
CA ALA A 403 -7.88 -16.92 3.42
C ALA A 403 -8.89 -16.94 2.27
N GLY A 404 -8.60 -17.68 1.19
CA GLY A 404 -9.63 -17.93 0.17
C GLY A 404 -10.86 -18.57 0.80
N ALA A 405 -12.05 -18.04 0.56
CA ALA A 405 -13.29 -18.60 1.10
C ALA A 405 -13.59 -20.03 0.60
N GLY A 406 -13.17 -20.42 -0.61
CA GLY A 406 -13.45 -21.72 -1.24
C GLY A 406 -12.34 -22.21 -2.17
N ASN A 407 -12.67 -23.11 -3.11
CA ASN A 407 -11.72 -23.72 -4.05
C ASN A 407 -11.64 -22.96 -5.38
N GLY A 408 -10.80 -21.94 -5.46
CA GLY A 408 -10.60 -21.19 -6.70
C GLY A 408 -9.83 -19.88 -6.54
N ASP A 409 -9.60 -19.22 -7.67
CA ASP A 409 -8.92 -17.94 -7.72
C ASP A 409 -9.82 -16.77 -7.26
N TRP A 410 -9.16 -15.68 -6.86
CA TRP A 410 -9.82 -14.43 -6.53
C TRP A 410 -10.26 -13.67 -7.78
N SER A 411 -11.41 -12.99 -7.71
CA SER A 411 -11.90 -12.09 -8.75
C SER A 411 -11.65 -10.63 -8.37
N HIS A 412 -11.56 -9.76 -9.38
CA HIS A 412 -11.44 -8.31 -9.20
C HIS A 412 -10.30 -7.86 -8.25
N ILE A 413 -9.23 -8.64 -8.17
CA ILE A 413 -7.99 -8.28 -7.46
C ILE A 413 -7.19 -7.20 -8.19
N ASP A 414 -7.46 -7.02 -9.49
CA ASP A 414 -6.99 -5.88 -10.26
C ASP A 414 -8.00 -4.73 -10.11
N SER A 415 -7.54 -3.64 -9.49
CA SER A 415 -8.31 -2.40 -9.30
C SER A 415 -8.94 -1.83 -10.58
N LYS A 416 -8.45 -2.16 -11.78
CA LYS A 416 -8.99 -1.61 -13.04
C LYS A 416 -10.27 -2.27 -13.53
N LEU A 417 -10.52 -3.50 -13.10
CA LEU A 417 -11.70 -4.24 -13.52
C LEU A 417 -12.96 -3.55 -12.98
N SER A 418 -14.14 -3.87 -13.51
CA SER A 418 -15.41 -3.41 -12.91
C SER A 418 -15.90 -4.48 -11.94
N GLY A 419 -16.08 -4.14 -10.67
CA GLY A 419 -16.58 -5.05 -9.64
C GLY A 419 -16.04 -4.74 -8.24
N ASN A 420 -16.06 -5.73 -7.35
CA ASN A 420 -15.62 -5.63 -5.96
C ASN A 420 -14.61 -6.74 -5.67
N LEU A 421 -13.63 -6.48 -4.80
CA LEU A 421 -12.65 -7.50 -4.40
C LEU A 421 -13.36 -8.66 -3.70
N ALA A 422 -13.36 -9.83 -4.35
CA ALA A 422 -14.13 -10.98 -3.91
C ALA A 422 -13.48 -12.31 -4.30
N LEU A 423 -13.89 -13.37 -3.62
CA LEU A 423 -13.65 -14.72 -4.11
C LEU A 423 -14.75 -15.10 -5.12
N GLY A 424 -14.37 -15.50 -6.34
CA GLY A 424 -15.30 -15.95 -7.38
C GLY A 424 -16.07 -14.82 -8.10
N SER A 425 -16.81 -15.15 -9.15
CA SER A 425 -17.43 -14.20 -10.09
C SER A 425 -18.81 -13.69 -9.69
N THR A 426 -19.31 -14.01 -8.49
CA THR A 426 -20.70 -13.74 -8.12
C THR A 426 -20.85 -12.45 -7.31
N GLY A 427 -21.79 -11.60 -7.71
CA GLY A 427 -22.19 -10.36 -7.04
C GLY A 427 -22.89 -10.57 -5.69
N ILE A 428 -22.42 -11.52 -4.90
CA ILE A 428 -22.88 -11.81 -3.54
C ILE A 428 -21.98 -11.02 -2.60
N ASN A 429 -22.53 -10.04 -1.86
CA ASN A 429 -21.75 -9.25 -0.92
C ASN A 429 -21.00 -10.10 0.14
N ALA A 430 -21.47 -11.31 0.43
CA ALA A 430 -20.84 -12.23 1.40
C ALA A 430 -19.47 -12.77 0.96
N THR A 431 -19.11 -12.71 -0.33
CA THR A 431 -17.80 -13.18 -0.84
C THR A 431 -16.76 -12.06 -0.95
N THR A 432 -17.14 -10.84 -0.57
CA THR A 432 -16.31 -9.63 -0.72
C THR A 432 -15.42 -9.37 0.50
N VAL A 433 -14.26 -8.75 0.26
CA VAL A 433 -13.35 -8.35 1.33
C VAL A 433 -13.83 -7.06 1.98
N LYS A 434 -13.99 -7.12 3.31
CA LYS A 434 -14.42 -5.97 4.12
C LYS A 434 -13.24 -5.10 4.56
N PRO A 435 -13.30 -3.78 4.33
CA PRO A 435 -12.32 -2.83 4.86
C PRO A 435 -12.39 -2.81 6.38
N GLN A 436 -11.25 -2.60 7.04
CA GLN A 436 -11.22 -2.46 8.49
C GLN A 436 -10.81 -1.04 8.91
N GLY A 437 -9.79 -0.50 8.25
CA GLY A 437 -9.18 0.79 8.49
C GLY A 437 -8.94 1.04 9.98
N GLN A 438 -9.55 2.09 10.51
CA GLN A 438 -9.40 2.50 11.90
C GLN A 438 -10.18 1.66 12.92
N LEU A 439 -11.00 0.70 12.50
CA LEU A 439 -11.83 -0.14 13.38
C LEU A 439 -11.06 -1.33 13.97
N ASP A 440 -11.48 -1.80 15.14
CA ASP A 440 -10.88 -2.97 15.80
C ASP A 440 -11.25 -4.31 15.14
N VAL A 441 -12.32 -4.33 14.33
CA VAL A 441 -12.79 -5.47 13.55
C VAL A 441 -13.20 -4.98 12.16
N PRO A 442 -13.23 -5.84 11.13
CA PRO A 442 -13.69 -5.44 9.79
C PRO A 442 -15.06 -4.75 9.83
N GLY A 443 -15.23 -3.74 8.98
CA GLY A 443 -16.46 -2.96 8.86
C GLY A 443 -17.61 -3.73 8.22
N VAL A 444 -18.60 -3.01 7.72
CA VAL A 444 -19.84 -3.60 7.21
C VAL A 444 -19.93 -3.66 5.69
N SER A 445 -19.12 -2.86 4.98
CA SER A 445 -19.11 -2.78 3.50
C SER A 445 -17.90 -3.49 2.89
N TYR A 446 -17.55 -3.17 1.64
CA TYR A 446 -16.48 -3.81 0.86
C TYR A 446 -15.58 -2.81 0.12
N PHE A 447 -14.52 -3.33 -0.49
CA PHE A 447 -13.62 -2.58 -1.38
C PHE A 447 -14.11 -2.60 -2.84
N ASP A 448 -14.19 -1.41 -3.44
CA ASP A 448 -14.54 -1.19 -4.84
C ASP A 448 -13.30 -1.04 -5.72
N THR A 449 -13.42 -1.57 -6.94
CA THR A 449 -12.47 -1.30 -8.02
C THR A 449 -12.64 0.13 -8.58
N THR A 450 -11.61 0.64 -9.26
CA THR A 450 -11.58 1.98 -9.86
C THR A 450 -12.69 2.17 -10.90
N SER A 451 -13.04 1.14 -11.66
CA SER A 451 -14.06 1.23 -12.74
C SER A 451 -15.48 0.95 -12.25
N HIS A 452 -15.69 0.74 -10.94
CA HIS A 452 -17.01 0.47 -10.39
C HIS A 452 -17.88 1.74 -10.39
N ALA A 453 -19.12 1.64 -10.90
CA ALA A 453 -20.00 2.80 -11.10
C ALA A 453 -20.36 3.57 -9.83
N LEU A 454 -20.26 2.94 -8.65
CA LEU A 454 -20.56 3.57 -7.36
C LEU A 454 -19.31 4.08 -6.63
N ASN A 455 -18.12 3.95 -7.24
CA ASN A 455 -16.88 4.42 -6.66
C ASN A 455 -16.66 5.90 -6.99
N VAL A 456 -17.05 6.77 -6.06
CA VAL A 456 -16.95 8.24 -6.23
C VAL A 456 -15.55 8.80 -5.96
N ASN A 457 -14.66 8.01 -5.34
CA ASN A 457 -13.30 8.41 -4.96
C ASN A 457 -12.26 7.44 -5.56
N SER A 458 -12.48 7.02 -6.81
CA SER A 458 -11.68 6.00 -7.47
C SER A 458 -10.22 6.43 -7.59
N GLU A 459 -9.31 5.57 -7.13
CA GLU A 459 -7.86 5.78 -7.26
C GLU A 459 -7.25 4.68 -8.11
N ARG A 460 -6.25 5.04 -8.93
CA ARG A 460 -5.58 4.09 -9.80
C ARG A 460 -4.59 3.23 -9.00
N GLY A 461 -4.66 1.91 -9.19
CA GLY A 461 -3.74 0.94 -8.60
C GLY A 461 -4.11 0.44 -7.20
N VAL A 462 -5.20 0.94 -6.63
CA VAL A 462 -5.73 0.50 -5.33
C VAL A 462 -7.24 0.34 -5.42
N LEU A 463 -7.78 -0.49 -4.54
CA LEU A 463 -9.21 -0.52 -4.29
C LEU A 463 -9.58 0.47 -3.19
N THR A 464 -10.82 0.96 -3.21
CA THR A 464 -11.30 2.02 -2.31
C THR A 464 -12.42 1.49 -1.42
N SER A 465 -12.37 1.79 -0.13
CA SER A 465 -13.43 1.41 0.81
C SER A 465 -14.75 2.14 0.48
N ARG A 466 -15.87 1.41 0.49
CA ARG A 466 -17.22 2.01 0.53
C ARG A 466 -17.71 2.33 1.94
N ASP A 467 -16.95 1.97 2.97
CA ASP A 467 -17.34 2.13 4.36
C ASP A 467 -16.74 3.41 4.94
N ALA A 468 -17.57 4.45 5.07
CA ALA A 468 -17.15 5.75 5.61
C ALA A 468 -16.68 5.68 7.09
N THR A 469 -16.98 4.60 7.82
CA THR A 469 -16.54 4.43 9.22
C THR A 469 -15.09 3.95 9.33
N THR A 470 -14.53 3.42 8.24
CA THR A 470 -13.19 2.80 8.24
C THR A 470 -12.06 3.81 8.18
N SER A 471 -12.31 5.07 7.85
CA SER A 471 -11.28 6.11 7.84
C SER A 471 -11.90 7.47 8.01
N GLU A 472 -11.12 8.38 8.56
CA GLU A 472 -11.41 9.80 8.51
C GLU A 472 -11.34 10.29 7.05
N PHE A 473 -12.24 11.19 6.69
CA PHE A 473 -12.36 11.79 5.35
C PHE A 473 -12.46 10.79 4.17
N ASN A 474 -12.95 9.56 4.42
CA ASN A 474 -13.10 8.50 3.41
C ASN A 474 -11.79 8.03 2.74
N HIS A 475 -10.64 8.23 3.39
CA HIS A 475 -9.35 7.80 2.85
C HIS A 475 -8.97 6.38 3.28
N CYS A 476 -9.75 5.35 2.91
CA CYS A 476 -9.39 3.95 3.13
C CYS A 476 -9.19 3.20 1.82
N TYR A 477 -8.01 2.59 1.66
CA TYR A 477 -7.57 1.95 0.42
C TYR A 477 -6.94 0.59 0.66
N MET A 478 -7.05 -0.31 -0.32
CA MET A 478 -6.36 -1.60 -0.34
C MET A 478 -5.46 -1.70 -1.56
N LEU A 479 -4.15 -1.82 -1.33
CA LEU A 479 -3.16 -2.20 -2.34
C LEU A 479 -3.00 -3.72 -2.30
N VAL A 480 -3.59 -4.43 -3.25
CA VAL A 480 -3.40 -5.89 -3.39
C VAL A 480 -2.00 -6.14 -3.98
N CYS A 481 -1.22 -6.98 -3.30
CA CYS A 481 0.17 -7.24 -3.67
C CYS A 481 0.38 -8.62 -4.31
N GLY A 482 -0.55 -9.56 -4.15
CA GLY A 482 -0.45 -10.86 -4.80
C GLY A 482 -1.35 -11.93 -4.20
N THR A 483 -1.24 -13.12 -4.78
CA THR A 483 -1.96 -14.33 -4.35
C THR A 483 -1.01 -15.51 -4.15
N VAL A 484 -1.39 -16.44 -3.27
CA VAL A 484 -0.60 -17.62 -2.88
C VAL A 484 -1.47 -18.86 -2.96
N ASN A 485 -1.06 -19.87 -3.74
CA ASN A 485 -1.66 -21.19 -3.69
C ASN A 485 -1.27 -21.87 -2.38
N ARG A 486 -2.24 -22.39 -1.62
CA ARG A 486 -1.96 -23.10 -0.36
C ARG A 486 -2.02 -24.60 -0.58
N LEU A 487 -1.01 -25.29 -0.06
CA LEU A 487 -1.07 -26.73 0.16
C LEU A 487 -1.90 -27.01 1.43
N ASN A 488 -2.39 -28.24 1.55
CA ASN A 488 -3.26 -28.66 2.66
C ASN A 488 -2.62 -29.80 3.48
N LEU A 489 -3.15 -29.99 4.68
CA LEU A 489 -2.68 -30.97 5.65
C LEU A 489 -3.18 -32.39 5.39
N GLY A 490 -3.79 -32.66 4.24
CA GLY A 490 -4.16 -34.02 3.82
C GLY A 490 -3.01 -34.77 3.16
N VAL A 491 -3.22 -36.06 2.88
CA VAL A 491 -2.31 -36.92 2.09
C VAL A 491 -2.20 -36.41 0.67
N TYR A 492 -0.99 -36.36 0.11
CA TYR A 492 -0.80 -36.14 -1.33
C TYR A 492 -1.27 -37.37 -2.12
N HIS A 493 -2.17 -37.16 -3.07
CA HIS A 493 -2.59 -38.17 -4.05
C HIS A 493 -2.87 -37.50 -5.40
N PRO A 494 -2.41 -38.05 -6.54
CA PRO A 494 -2.57 -37.42 -7.86
C PRO A 494 -4.03 -37.17 -8.25
N SER A 495 -4.93 -38.04 -7.83
CA SER A 495 -6.36 -38.02 -8.18
C SER A 495 -7.25 -37.38 -7.11
N HIS A 496 -7.03 -37.71 -5.84
CA HIS A 496 -7.95 -37.34 -4.76
C HIS A 496 -7.58 -36.03 -4.05
N ASN A 497 -6.28 -35.70 -3.95
CA ASN A 497 -5.80 -34.52 -3.24
C ASN A 497 -4.43 -34.04 -3.74
N LYS A 498 -4.42 -33.36 -4.89
CA LYS A 498 -3.20 -32.82 -5.51
C LYS A 498 -2.47 -31.79 -4.65
N SER A 499 -3.18 -31.12 -3.74
CA SER A 499 -2.65 -30.09 -2.84
C SER A 499 -2.24 -30.65 -1.47
N GLY A 500 -2.39 -31.95 -1.24
CA GLY A 500 -1.94 -32.61 -0.02
C GLY A 500 -0.42 -32.56 0.13
N ALA A 501 0.04 -32.59 1.38
CA ALA A 501 1.45 -32.59 1.73
C ALA A 501 1.88 -33.81 2.57
N ARG A 502 0.95 -34.50 3.22
CA ARG A 502 1.27 -35.64 4.10
C ARG A 502 1.58 -36.91 3.31
N LYS A 503 2.34 -37.78 3.95
CA LYS A 503 2.46 -39.19 3.57
C LYS A 503 1.21 -39.95 3.98
N ALA A 504 0.87 -41.01 3.25
CA ALA A 504 -0.16 -41.95 3.64
C ALA A 504 0.26 -42.72 4.90
N ASN A 505 -0.71 -43.22 5.65
CA ASN A 505 -0.48 -44.19 6.71
C ASN A 505 0.13 -45.48 6.11
N ASN A 506 0.66 -46.39 6.93
CA ASN A 506 1.31 -47.61 6.44
C ASN A 506 0.97 -48.85 7.27
N THR A 507 1.27 -50.02 6.71
CA THR A 507 0.99 -51.33 7.32
C THR A 507 2.04 -51.79 8.32
N ALA A 508 3.12 -51.02 8.55
CA ALA A 508 4.32 -51.45 9.28
C ALA A 508 4.61 -50.65 10.56
N THR A 509 3.62 -49.95 11.11
CA THR A 509 3.76 -49.06 12.28
C THR A 509 4.93 -48.08 12.19
N ASN A 510 5.13 -47.45 11.02
CA ASN A 510 6.19 -46.45 10.85
C ASN A 510 5.61 -45.04 11.03
N VAL A 511 6.11 -44.35 12.07
CA VAL A 511 5.68 -43.02 12.55
C VAL A 511 5.54 -41.98 11.43
N THR A 512 6.37 -42.07 10.39
CA THR A 512 6.43 -41.06 9.31
C THR A 512 5.51 -41.35 8.13
N GLY A 513 4.83 -42.49 8.09
CA GLY A 513 4.02 -42.89 6.94
C GLY A 513 4.84 -43.34 5.72
N SER A 514 4.14 -43.66 4.64
CA SER A 514 4.70 -44.02 3.34
C SER A 514 4.14 -43.09 2.25
N VAL A 515 4.90 -42.85 1.17
CA VAL A 515 4.32 -42.15 0.02
C VAL A 515 3.27 -43.05 -0.64
N TRP A 516 2.23 -42.46 -1.23
CA TRP A 516 1.05 -43.18 -1.75
C TRP A 516 1.38 -44.33 -2.72
N SER A 517 2.52 -44.24 -3.41
CA SER A 517 2.96 -45.22 -4.42
C SER A 517 3.76 -46.39 -3.84
N LEU A 518 3.98 -46.49 -2.53
CA LEU A 518 4.70 -47.63 -1.95
C LEU A 518 3.73 -48.74 -1.58
N SER A 519 4.18 -49.99 -1.72
CA SER A 519 3.36 -51.18 -1.44
C SER A 519 2.90 -51.31 0.02
N ASP A 520 3.58 -50.64 0.94
CA ASP A 520 3.23 -50.61 2.37
C ASP A 520 2.32 -49.43 2.74
N ALA A 521 1.96 -48.57 1.78
CA ALA A 521 1.08 -47.43 1.99
C ALA A 521 -0.39 -47.87 2.06
N LEU A 522 -1.11 -47.37 3.07
CA LEU A 522 -2.57 -47.43 3.16
C LEU A 522 -3.14 -46.25 2.39
N THR A 523 -3.06 -46.32 1.07
CA THR A 523 -3.39 -45.22 0.16
C THR A 523 -4.87 -44.87 0.20
N PRO A 524 -5.23 -43.61 0.51
CA PRO A 524 -6.61 -43.16 0.51
C PRO A 524 -7.29 -43.34 -0.85
N THR A 525 -8.49 -43.92 -0.86
CA THR A 525 -9.29 -44.19 -2.08
C THR A 525 -10.35 -43.12 -2.38
N SER A 526 -10.36 -42.04 -1.61
CA SER A 526 -11.23 -40.88 -1.84
C SER A 526 -10.63 -39.63 -1.22
N ARG A 527 -11.11 -38.46 -1.67
CA ARG A 527 -10.67 -37.17 -1.13
C ARG A 527 -10.92 -37.05 0.38
N ALA A 528 -12.05 -37.55 0.88
CA ALA A 528 -12.38 -37.48 2.30
C ALA A 528 -11.36 -38.25 3.17
N LEU A 529 -10.95 -39.44 2.71
CA LEU A 529 -9.96 -40.26 3.43
C LEU A 529 -8.58 -39.61 3.46
N CYS A 530 -8.22 -38.75 2.49
CA CYS A 530 -6.96 -38.01 2.53
C CYS A 530 -6.83 -37.11 3.77
N PHE A 531 -7.94 -36.75 4.43
CA PHE A 531 -7.98 -35.87 5.61
C PHE A 531 -8.25 -36.61 6.93
N ASN A 532 -8.26 -37.94 6.90
CA ASN A 532 -8.17 -38.74 8.13
C ASN A 532 -6.72 -38.78 8.58
N ILE A 533 -6.41 -38.29 9.77
CA ILE A 533 -5.03 -38.21 10.26
C ILE A 533 -4.85 -39.16 11.45
N PHE A 534 -3.83 -40.01 11.38
CA PHE A 534 -3.55 -41.02 12.40
C PHE A 534 -2.10 -40.93 12.90
N ASP A 535 -1.90 -41.41 14.12
CA ASP A 535 -0.57 -41.75 14.60
C ASP A 535 -0.18 -43.12 14.03
N ALA A 536 0.65 -43.11 12.99
CA ALA A 536 1.11 -44.30 12.29
C ALA A 536 1.96 -45.23 13.18
N SER A 537 2.38 -44.81 14.39
CA SER A 537 3.02 -45.71 15.36
C SER A 537 2.05 -46.67 16.04
N SER A 538 0.75 -46.33 16.07
CA SER A 538 -0.29 -47.06 16.80
C SER A 538 -1.46 -47.50 15.92
N ASN A 539 -1.57 -46.98 14.70
CA ASN A 539 -2.59 -47.37 13.72
C ASN A 539 -1.94 -47.76 12.39
N ALA A 540 -2.01 -49.04 12.03
CA ALA A 540 -1.45 -49.59 10.80
C ALA A 540 -2.51 -50.30 9.92
N THR A 541 -3.79 -49.91 10.08
CA THR A 541 -4.91 -50.52 9.34
C THR A 541 -5.77 -49.50 8.61
N ASP A 542 -5.85 -48.27 9.09
CA ASP A 542 -6.78 -47.28 8.56
C ASP A 542 -6.15 -46.41 7.47
N PHE A 543 -6.92 -46.17 6.41
CA PHE A 543 -6.56 -45.29 5.29
C PHE A 543 -6.61 -43.82 5.72
N GLY A 544 -5.49 -43.13 5.55
CA GLY A 544 -5.36 -41.73 5.95
C GLY A 544 -3.92 -41.26 5.88
N GLY A 545 -3.62 -40.13 6.52
CA GLY A 545 -2.30 -39.52 6.58
C GLY A 545 -1.59 -39.72 7.91
N ALA A 546 -0.27 -39.82 7.85
CA ALA A 546 0.57 -39.90 9.03
C ALA A 546 0.74 -38.51 9.69
N VAL A 547 0.46 -38.42 11.00
CA VAL A 547 0.50 -37.17 11.77
C VAL A 547 1.88 -36.50 11.80
N MET A 548 2.97 -37.27 11.74
CA MET A 548 4.36 -36.79 11.75
C MET A 548 4.93 -36.61 10.31
N SER A 549 4.11 -36.07 9.39
CA SER A 549 4.52 -35.81 8.00
C SER A 549 3.84 -34.54 7.43
N GLY A 550 4.33 -34.03 6.30
CA GLY A 550 3.69 -32.99 5.50
C GLY A 550 3.82 -31.54 5.99
N ILE A 551 4.54 -31.31 7.09
CA ILE A 551 4.84 -29.97 7.63
C ILE A 551 6.35 -29.75 7.78
N ILE A 552 6.77 -28.49 7.88
CA ILE A 552 8.17 -28.10 8.06
C ILE A 552 8.80 -28.89 9.22
N GLY A 553 10.00 -29.42 8.98
CA GLY A 553 10.73 -30.25 9.96
C GLY A 553 10.36 -31.74 9.94
N THR A 554 9.45 -32.16 9.06
CA THR A 554 9.07 -33.58 8.86
C THR A 554 9.35 -34.06 7.44
N SER A 555 8.88 -35.26 7.07
CA SER A 555 8.94 -35.75 5.68
C SER A 555 7.72 -35.30 4.87
N SER A 556 7.93 -34.85 3.63
CA SER A 556 6.82 -34.59 2.69
C SER A 556 6.34 -35.88 2.02
N GLY A 557 5.04 -35.96 1.75
CA GLY A 557 4.45 -36.99 0.90
C GLY A 557 4.37 -36.61 -0.58
N ARG A 558 4.75 -35.37 -0.92
CA ARG A 558 4.71 -34.88 -2.30
C ARG A 558 5.97 -35.29 -3.07
N PRO A 559 5.86 -35.49 -4.39
CA PRO A 559 7.01 -35.75 -5.24
C PRO A 559 7.99 -34.56 -5.26
N ASP A 560 7.48 -33.33 -5.18
CA ASP A 560 8.29 -32.10 -5.16
C ASP A 560 8.90 -31.77 -3.79
N GLY A 561 8.64 -32.58 -2.77
CA GLY A 561 9.15 -32.39 -1.41
C GLY A 561 8.56 -31.18 -0.66
N ARG A 562 7.49 -30.56 -1.16
CA ARG A 562 6.91 -29.35 -0.55
C ARG A 562 6.08 -29.65 0.71
N PHE A 563 6.00 -28.68 1.62
CA PHE A 563 5.28 -28.77 2.91
C PHE A 563 4.05 -27.85 2.94
N ALA A 564 3.00 -28.25 3.66
CA ALA A 564 1.73 -27.54 3.72
C ALA A 564 1.83 -26.14 4.35
N ASP A 565 2.69 -26.03 5.35
CA ASP A 565 2.84 -24.84 6.17
C ASP A 565 4.02 -23.95 5.74
N ALA A 566 4.65 -24.26 4.60
CA ALA A 566 5.59 -23.37 3.92
C ALA A 566 4.88 -22.50 2.86
N ILE A 567 5.53 -21.42 2.44
CA ILE A 567 5.14 -20.68 1.23
C ILE A 567 6.37 -20.62 0.31
N TYR A 568 6.21 -21.08 -0.93
CA TYR A 568 7.27 -21.15 -1.94
C TYR A 568 7.29 -19.94 -2.88
N ALA A 569 8.36 -19.77 -3.64
CA ALA A 569 8.53 -18.65 -4.56
C ALA A 569 7.60 -18.71 -5.80
N SER A 570 7.09 -19.90 -6.12
CA SER A 570 6.27 -20.18 -7.29
C SER A 570 5.46 -21.46 -7.09
N GLY A 571 4.48 -21.71 -7.95
CA GLY A 571 3.77 -22.98 -8.11
C GLY A 571 2.81 -23.33 -6.99
N GLN A 572 2.43 -24.61 -6.95
CA GLN A 572 1.56 -25.16 -5.90
C GLN A 572 2.21 -25.01 -4.51
N GLY A 573 1.54 -24.33 -3.57
CA GLY A 573 2.11 -23.99 -2.27
C GLY A 573 2.93 -22.69 -2.23
N GLY A 574 3.03 -21.97 -3.35
CA GLY A 574 3.83 -20.75 -3.46
C GLY A 574 3.08 -19.55 -3.99
N VAL A 575 3.82 -18.50 -4.30
CA VAL A 575 3.28 -17.30 -4.93
C VAL A 575 2.71 -17.65 -6.30
N GLN A 576 1.42 -17.40 -6.44
CA GLN A 576 0.66 -17.58 -7.67
C GLN A 576 0.81 -16.37 -8.59
N ARG A 577 0.71 -15.17 -8.01
CA ARG A 577 0.86 -13.90 -8.71
C ARG A 577 1.61 -12.92 -7.82
N ASP A 578 2.67 -12.34 -8.36
CA ASP A 578 3.25 -11.11 -7.82
C ASP A 578 2.59 -9.91 -8.50
N MET A 579 1.77 -9.18 -7.76
CA MET A 579 1.03 -8.01 -8.26
C MET A 579 1.65 -6.70 -7.75
N ARG A 580 2.88 -6.75 -7.23
CA ARG A 580 3.61 -5.54 -6.84
C ARG A 580 4.08 -4.83 -8.09
N LEU A 581 3.32 -3.81 -8.48
CA LEU A 581 3.62 -2.96 -9.63
C LEU A 581 4.33 -1.68 -9.20
N SER A 582 5.22 -1.18 -10.05
CA SER A 582 5.88 0.12 -9.83
C SER A 582 4.85 1.26 -9.80
N ALA A 583 4.99 2.20 -8.86
CA ALA A 583 4.19 3.43 -8.83
C ALA A 583 4.64 4.43 -9.92
N TRP A 584 5.85 4.28 -10.44
CA TRP A 584 6.41 5.14 -11.48
C TRP A 584 5.74 4.89 -12.83
N ASP A 585 5.82 5.90 -13.70
CA ASP A 585 5.44 5.74 -15.10
C ASP A 585 6.36 4.73 -15.79
N MET A 586 5.78 3.96 -16.71
CA MET A 586 6.43 2.82 -17.35
C MET A 586 7.43 3.31 -18.41
N ARG A 587 8.73 3.08 -18.19
CA ARG A 587 9.83 3.59 -19.04
C ARG A 587 10.23 2.63 -20.16
N ASP A 588 10.81 3.15 -21.24
CA ASP A 588 11.21 2.36 -22.41
C ASP A 588 12.17 1.21 -22.09
N GLU A 589 13.05 1.37 -21.10
CA GLU A 589 14.01 0.33 -20.71
C GLU A 589 13.34 -0.85 -20.01
N GLU A 590 12.30 -0.60 -19.21
CA GLU A 590 11.60 -1.69 -18.49
C GLU A 590 10.65 -2.45 -19.42
N TRP A 591 10.18 -1.83 -20.51
CA TRP A 591 9.50 -2.53 -21.61
C TRP A 591 10.44 -3.52 -22.28
N GLN A 592 11.66 -3.08 -22.61
CA GLN A 592 12.68 -3.93 -23.24
C GLN A 592 13.15 -5.04 -22.31
N ALA A 593 13.34 -4.74 -21.02
CA ALA A 593 13.69 -5.75 -20.02
C ALA A 593 12.58 -6.80 -19.86
N ALA A 594 11.31 -6.37 -19.86
CA ALA A 594 10.19 -7.29 -19.80
C ALA A 594 10.12 -8.19 -21.06
N ASP A 595 10.22 -7.63 -22.25
CA ASP A 595 10.26 -8.38 -23.51
C ASP A 595 11.42 -9.41 -23.53
N ALA A 596 12.62 -8.99 -23.12
CA ALA A 596 13.78 -9.87 -23.01
C ALA A 596 13.53 -11.02 -22.02
N ASN A 597 12.89 -10.76 -20.88
CA ASN A 597 12.54 -11.80 -19.90
C ASN A 597 11.52 -12.81 -20.45
N HIS A 598 10.55 -12.37 -21.26
CA HIS A 598 9.60 -13.27 -21.91
C HIS A 598 10.29 -14.13 -22.97
N LYS A 599 11.10 -13.50 -23.84
CA LYS A 599 11.87 -14.20 -24.86
C LYS A 599 12.83 -15.22 -24.24
N ASN A 600 13.54 -14.88 -23.17
CA ASN A 600 14.48 -15.77 -22.47
C ASN A 600 13.82 -16.78 -21.51
N GLY A 601 12.49 -16.78 -21.38
CA GLY A 601 11.76 -17.72 -20.51
C GLY A 601 11.96 -17.51 -19.01
N THR A 602 12.37 -16.31 -18.57
CA THR A 602 12.53 -15.94 -17.15
C THR A 602 11.32 -15.18 -16.59
N ALA A 603 10.37 -14.77 -17.43
CA ALA A 603 9.12 -14.18 -17.00
C ALA A 603 8.26 -15.17 -16.20
N MET A 604 7.60 -14.70 -15.14
CA MET A 604 6.66 -15.52 -14.37
C MET A 604 5.33 -15.63 -15.14
N GLY A 605 4.98 -16.85 -15.54
CA GLY A 605 3.69 -17.14 -16.15
C GLY A 605 2.57 -17.40 -15.14
N ILE A 606 1.34 -17.45 -15.64
CA ILE A 606 0.16 -17.89 -14.90
C ILE A 606 -0.75 -18.70 -15.82
N GLU A 607 -1.18 -19.88 -15.38
CA GLU A 607 -2.17 -20.68 -16.10
C GLU A 607 -2.95 -21.57 -15.14
N LYS A 608 -4.03 -22.18 -15.63
CA LYS A 608 -4.71 -23.27 -14.92
C LYS A 608 -4.13 -24.60 -15.33
N GLU A 609 -3.88 -25.45 -14.33
CA GLU A 609 -3.58 -26.86 -14.58
C GLU A 609 -4.81 -27.58 -15.14
N VAL A 610 -4.59 -28.73 -15.76
CA VAL A 610 -5.67 -29.55 -16.31
C VAL A 610 -5.92 -30.79 -15.45
N PHE A 611 -7.17 -31.23 -15.43
CA PHE A 611 -7.61 -32.49 -14.86
C PHE A 611 -8.06 -33.42 -15.98
N THR A 612 -7.52 -34.63 -16.03
CA THR A 612 -7.76 -35.62 -17.09
C THR A 612 -8.50 -36.83 -16.53
N TRP A 613 -9.47 -37.36 -17.26
CA TRP A 613 -10.15 -38.60 -16.91
C TRP A 613 -10.68 -39.33 -18.14
N PHE A 614 -10.89 -40.64 -18.01
CA PHE A 614 -11.51 -41.52 -19.01
C PHE A 614 -12.79 -42.13 -18.46
N ILE A 615 -13.72 -42.49 -19.34
CA ILE A 615 -14.91 -43.28 -18.98
C ILE A 615 -14.68 -44.76 -19.27
N ALA A 616 -15.42 -45.63 -18.57
CA ALA A 616 -15.28 -47.08 -18.72
C ALA A 616 -15.97 -47.61 -19.99
N GLU A 617 -16.98 -46.90 -20.48
CA GLU A 617 -17.75 -47.28 -21.66
C GLU A 617 -16.93 -47.15 -22.96
N THR A 618 -17.17 -48.05 -23.92
CA THR A 618 -16.51 -48.10 -25.23
C THR A 618 -17.50 -48.15 -26.40
N VAL A 619 -17.08 -47.64 -27.57
CA VAL A 619 -17.93 -47.54 -28.77
C VAL A 619 -17.17 -47.97 -30.01
N THR A 620 -17.81 -48.74 -30.86
CA THR A 620 -17.24 -49.13 -32.14
C THR A 620 -17.65 -48.14 -33.22
N VAL A 621 -16.66 -47.58 -33.93
CA VAL A 621 -16.87 -46.71 -35.09
C VAL A 621 -17.63 -47.50 -36.17
N GLY A 622 -18.82 -47.04 -36.52
CA GLY A 622 -19.71 -47.69 -37.49
C GLY A 622 -19.63 -47.10 -38.91
N GLY A 623 -19.03 -45.92 -39.08
CA GLY A 623 -18.93 -45.23 -40.35
C GLY A 623 -17.99 -44.03 -40.29
N THR A 624 -17.76 -43.39 -41.44
CA THR A 624 -16.89 -42.20 -41.55
C THR A 624 -17.45 -41.03 -40.73
N SER A 625 -16.57 -40.27 -40.11
CA SER A 625 -16.92 -39.03 -39.42
C SER A 625 -17.32 -37.92 -40.39
N VAL A 626 -18.23 -37.05 -39.94
CA VAL A 626 -18.72 -35.87 -40.66
C VAL A 626 -18.62 -34.64 -39.76
N TYR A 627 -18.14 -33.53 -40.32
CA TYR A 627 -18.04 -32.24 -39.64
C TYR A 627 -19.27 -31.35 -39.90
N SER A 628 -19.68 -30.60 -38.87
CA SER A 628 -20.71 -29.58 -38.97
C SER A 628 -20.35 -28.34 -38.16
N PHE A 629 -20.01 -27.26 -38.86
CA PHE A 629 -19.81 -25.93 -38.27
C PHE A 629 -21.09 -25.43 -37.57
N ALA A 630 -22.25 -25.58 -38.24
CA ALA A 630 -23.54 -25.10 -37.73
C ALA A 630 -24.00 -25.82 -36.44
N ASN A 631 -23.55 -27.06 -36.24
CA ASN A 631 -23.83 -27.82 -35.03
C ASN A 631 -22.72 -27.60 -33.98
N ASN A 632 -22.35 -26.35 -33.67
CA ASN A 632 -21.29 -26.02 -32.70
C ASN A 632 -19.91 -26.61 -33.05
N SER A 633 -19.48 -26.56 -34.33
CA SER A 633 -18.17 -27.09 -34.77
C SER A 633 -17.92 -28.55 -34.35
N THR A 634 -18.85 -29.44 -34.70
CA THR A 634 -18.90 -30.83 -34.18
C THR A 634 -18.52 -31.85 -35.24
N ILE A 635 -17.71 -32.85 -34.87
CA ILE A 635 -17.64 -34.12 -35.59
C ILE A 635 -18.69 -35.11 -35.07
N SER A 636 -19.22 -35.92 -35.99
CA SER A 636 -20.16 -37.00 -35.66
C SER A 636 -19.92 -38.23 -36.51
N PHE A 637 -20.22 -39.42 -35.97
CA PHE A 637 -20.11 -40.69 -36.68
C PHE A 637 -21.14 -41.70 -36.16
N SER A 638 -21.60 -42.61 -37.02
CA SER A 638 -22.49 -43.71 -36.64
C SER A 638 -21.74 -44.77 -35.82
N THR A 639 -22.43 -45.50 -34.95
CA THR A 639 -21.84 -46.56 -34.12
C THR A 639 -22.37 -47.95 -34.49
N SER A 640 -21.49 -48.96 -34.48
CA SER A 640 -21.85 -50.36 -34.78
C SER A 640 -22.04 -51.22 -33.52
N ALA A 641 -21.36 -50.89 -32.43
CA ALA A 641 -21.54 -51.47 -31.10
C ALA A 641 -21.20 -50.44 -30.02
N SER A 642 -21.69 -50.64 -28.80
CA SER A 642 -21.40 -49.79 -27.63
C SER A 642 -21.67 -50.58 -26.34
N THR A 643 -20.86 -50.36 -25.31
CA THR A 643 -21.15 -50.89 -23.96
C THR A 643 -22.10 -49.98 -23.17
N ASN A 644 -22.20 -48.70 -23.52
CA ASN A 644 -23.27 -47.80 -23.04
C ASN A 644 -24.60 -48.11 -23.77
N PRO A 645 -25.79 -48.01 -23.12
CA PRO A 645 -27.07 -48.36 -23.75
C PRO A 645 -27.35 -47.62 -25.06
N ARG A 646 -27.62 -48.39 -26.12
CA ARG A 646 -28.04 -47.88 -27.43
C ARG A 646 -29.44 -47.26 -27.38
N ASP A 647 -29.72 -46.36 -28.31
CA ASP A 647 -31.00 -45.66 -28.46
C ASP A 647 -31.44 -44.81 -27.24
N THR A 648 -30.50 -44.48 -26.35
CA THR A 648 -30.75 -43.58 -25.22
C THR A 648 -30.10 -42.22 -25.46
N ILE A 649 -30.67 -41.14 -24.91
CA ILE A 649 -29.99 -39.85 -24.90
C ILE A 649 -29.03 -39.84 -23.73
N THR A 650 -27.75 -39.92 -24.02
CA THR A 650 -26.68 -39.73 -23.04
C THR A 650 -25.94 -38.44 -23.35
N ASN A 651 -25.49 -37.78 -22.30
CA ASN A 651 -24.66 -36.59 -22.43
C ASN A 651 -23.48 -36.73 -21.47
N ILE A 652 -22.45 -37.43 -21.94
CA ILE A 652 -21.22 -37.59 -21.18
C ILE A 652 -20.45 -36.28 -21.15
N PHE A 653 -19.78 -36.01 -20.04
CA PHE A 653 -19.05 -34.76 -19.79
C PHE A 653 -19.93 -33.49 -19.76
N SER A 654 -21.26 -33.61 -19.76
CA SER A 654 -22.17 -32.47 -19.61
C SER A 654 -21.82 -31.63 -18.39
N GLY A 655 -21.62 -30.32 -18.58
CA GLY A 655 -21.24 -29.39 -17.50
C GLY A 655 -19.84 -29.60 -16.93
N ALA A 656 -19.03 -30.48 -17.52
CA ALA A 656 -17.65 -30.73 -17.08
C ALA A 656 -16.67 -29.63 -17.51
N ASN A 657 -17.08 -28.71 -18.39
CA ASN A 657 -16.25 -27.66 -18.97
C ASN A 657 -14.95 -28.22 -19.59
N ALA A 658 -15.09 -29.33 -20.33
CA ALA A 658 -13.96 -29.96 -21.01
C ALA A 658 -13.31 -28.97 -22.01
N THR A 659 -11.99 -28.90 -22.03
CA THR A 659 -11.21 -28.15 -23.02
C THR A 659 -10.70 -29.06 -24.14
N HIS A 660 -10.57 -30.36 -23.88
CA HIS A 660 -10.11 -31.34 -24.85
C HIS A 660 -10.92 -32.63 -24.76
N TYR A 661 -11.05 -33.32 -25.90
CA TYR A 661 -11.48 -34.72 -25.96
C TYR A 661 -10.29 -35.64 -26.21
N LEU A 662 -10.32 -36.82 -25.60
CA LEU A 662 -9.28 -37.83 -25.70
C LEU A 662 -9.87 -39.09 -26.31
N LEU A 663 -9.21 -39.68 -27.30
CA LEU A 663 -9.63 -40.91 -27.97
C LEU A 663 -8.47 -41.91 -27.99
N SER A 664 -8.75 -43.17 -27.66
CA SER A 664 -7.83 -44.30 -27.84
C SER A 664 -8.56 -45.45 -28.52
N GLY A 665 -7.98 -45.99 -29.59
CA GLY A 665 -8.52 -47.10 -30.36
C GLY A 665 -7.87 -48.43 -29.98
N ASP A 666 -8.63 -49.52 -30.06
CA ASP A 666 -8.12 -50.90 -29.91
C ASP A 666 -7.11 -51.31 -31.00
N ASN A 667 -6.94 -50.47 -32.03
CA ASN A 667 -5.91 -50.58 -33.06
C ASN A 667 -4.57 -49.92 -32.68
N GLY A 668 -4.43 -49.40 -31.46
CA GLY A 668 -3.21 -48.75 -30.97
C GLY A 668 -3.06 -47.27 -31.35
N ASN A 669 -4.00 -46.70 -32.12
CA ASN A 669 -3.99 -45.26 -32.42
C ASN A 669 -4.64 -44.46 -31.31
N ALA A 670 -4.18 -43.21 -31.15
CA ALA A 670 -4.70 -42.27 -30.17
C ALA A 670 -4.78 -40.84 -30.73
N MET A 671 -5.67 -40.04 -30.15
CA MET A 671 -5.91 -38.66 -30.57
C MET A 671 -6.30 -37.78 -29.39
N VAL A 672 -5.72 -36.58 -29.34
CA VAL A 672 -6.06 -35.52 -28.39
C VAL A 672 -6.60 -34.36 -29.20
N ILE A 673 -7.85 -33.96 -28.93
CA ILE A 673 -8.58 -32.97 -29.72
C ILE A 673 -8.82 -31.75 -28.84
N GLU A 674 -8.15 -30.64 -29.15
CA GLU A 674 -8.46 -29.34 -28.56
C GLU A 674 -9.81 -28.84 -29.08
N ARG A 675 -10.66 -28.33 -28.17
CA ARG A 675 -12.00 -27.88 -28.54
C ARG A 675 -11.97 -26.43 -29.05
N GLU A 676 -12.31 -26.23 -30.32
CA GLU A 676 -12.49 -24.90 -30.93
C GLU A 676 -13.66 -24.12 -30.32
N ASN A 677 -14.71 -24.81 -29.88
CA ASN A 677 -15.89 -24.19 -29.30
C ASN A 677 -16.26 -24.83 -27.98
N GLN A 678 -16.21 -24.06 -26.90
CA GLN A 678 -16.47 -24.55 -25.55
C GLN A 678 -17.88 -24.28 -25.04
N VAL A 679 -18.76 -23.64 -25.83
CA VAL A 679 -20.14 -23.27 -25.45
C VAL A 679 -20.96 -24.46 -24.99
N THR A 680 -20.82 -25.62 -25.64
CA THR A 680 -21.49 -26.87 -25.24
C THR A 680 -20.45 -27.92 -24.86
N SER A 681 -20.00 -27.95 -23.61
CA SER A 681 -19.00 -28.93 -23.12
C SER A 681 -19.64 -30.29 -22.85
N SER A 682 -19.84 -31.07 -23.90
CA SER A 682 -20.67 -32.27 -23.84
C SER A 682 -20.31 -33.20 -24.99
N MET A 683 -20.44 -34.50 -24.79
CA MET A 683 -20.38 -35.48 -25.88
C MET A 683 -21.58 -36.41 -25.74
N ASN A 684 -22.27 -36.67 -26.85
CA ASN A 684 -23.40 -37.59 -26.84
C ASN A 684 -22.92 -38.98 -27.28
N TRP A 685 -23.21 -40.01 -26.48
CA TRP A 685 -22.72 -41.38 -26.73
C TRP A 685 -23.58 -42.52 -26.16
N PRO A 686 -23.99 -43.49 -26.99
CA PRO A 686 -24.47 -43.19 -28.31
C PRO A 686 -25.68 -42.27 -28.10
N TYR A 687 -25.91 -41.35 -29.02
CA TYR A 687 -27.16 -40.63 -29.04
C TYR A 687 -28.32 -41.56 -29.41
N SER A 688 -29.55 -41.09 -29.29
CA SER A 688 -30.76 -41.89 -29.56
C SER A 688 -30.87 -42.44 -30.98
N ASN A 689 -30.05 -41.95 -31.92
CA ASN A 689 -29.94 -42.44 -33.29
C ASN A 689 -28.69 -43.32 -33.52
N ASN A 690 -28.06 -43.83 -32.46
CA ASN A 690 -26.83 -44.62 -32.51
C ASN A 690 -25.65 -43.91 -33.18
N SER A 691 -25.45 -42.63 -32.88
CA SER A 691 -24.31 -41.83 -33.35
C SER A 691 -23.58 -41.19 -32.18
N VAL A 692 -22.30 -40.88 -32.35
CA VAL A 692 -21.53 -40.04 -31.43
C VAL A 692 -21.55 -38.60 -31.93
N TYR A 693 -21.71 -37.64 -31.04
CA TYR A 693 -21.52 -36.21 -31.33
C TYR A 693 -20.51 -35.61 -30.35
N MET A 694 -19.39 -35.10 -30.87
CA MET A 694 -18.32 -34.51 -30.08
C MET A 694 -18.35 -32.98 -30.21
N TYR A 695 -19.08 -32.31 -29.32
CA TYR A 695 -19.39 -30.90 -29.52
C TYR A 695 -18.16 -29.98 -29.41
N GLY A 696 -17.95 -29.14 -30.43
CA GLY A 696 -16.84 -28.19 -30.46
C GLY A 696 -15.47 -28.80 -30.74
N SER A 697 -15.40 -29.99 -31.31
CA SER A 697 -14.17 -30.67 -31.72
C SER A 697 -13.38 -29.96 -32.82
N GLY A 698 -14.01 -29.09 -33.61
CA GLY A 698 -13.44 -28.59 -34.86
C GLY A 698 -13.51 -29.62 -35.99
N ASP A 699 -13.00 -29.24 -37.17
CA ASP A 699 -12.92 -30.15 -38.33
C ASP A 699 -11.63 -30.98 -38.29
N VAL A 700 -11.71 -32.10 -37.60
CA VAL A 700 -10.63 -33.08 -37.48
C VAL A 700 -10.97 -34.41 -38.19
N THR A 701 -11.88 -34.36 -39.16
CA THR A 701 -12.46 -35.56 -39.79
C THR A 701 -11.45 -36.40 -40.56
N GLU A 702 -10.49 -35.77 -41.23
CA GLU A 702 -9.43 -36.46 -41.97
C GLU A 702 -8.54 -37.30 -41.03
N GLU A 703 -7.99 -36.68 -39.99
CA GLU A 703 -7.16 -37.37 -39.00
C GLU A 703 -7.95 -38.44 -38.25
N PHE A 704 -9.19 -38.14 -37.85
CA PHE A 704 -10.06 -39.09 -37.16
C PHE A 704 -10.28 -40.35 -38.01
N ASN A 705 -10.66 -40.19 -39.29
CA ASN A 705 -10.95 -41.32 -40.17
C ASN A 705 -9.68 -42.13 -40.50
N ALA A 706 -8.51 -41.49 -40.56
CA ALA A 706 -7.24 -42.16 -40.77
C ALA A 706 -6.82 -43.01 -39.55
N LYS A 707 -7.02 -42.50 -38.34
CA LYS A 707 -6.65 -43.19 -37.09
C LYS A 707 -7.69 -44.23 -36.65
N PHE A 708 -8.97 -43.97 -36.92
CA PHE A 708 -10.09 -44.75 -36.40
C PHE A 708 -11.06 -45.16 -37.52
N PRO A 709 -10.67 -46.10 -38.40
CA PRO A 709 -11.56 -46.62 -39.43
C PRO A 709 -12.76 -47.37 -38.82
N ALA A 710 -13.79 -47.61 -39.64
CA ALA A 710 -14.95 -48.37 -39.21
C ALA A 710 -14.54 -49.76 -38.69
N GLY A 711 -15.06 -50.13 -37.52
CA GLY A 711 -14.69 -51.35 -36.79
C GLY A 711 -13.77 -51.10 -35.59
N THR A 712 -13.08 -49.96 -35.50
CA THR A 712 -12.25 -49.61 -34.34
C THR A 712 -13.11 -49.38 -33.09
N VAL A 713 -12.73 -49.98 -31.96
CA VAL A 713 -13.34 -49.76 -30.65
C VAL A 713 -12.62 -48.61 -29.95
N LEU A 714 -13.36 -47.58 -29.56
CA LEU A 714 -12.86 -46.38 -28.92
C LEU A 714 -13.13 -46.36 -27.43
N GLN A 715 -12.12 -45.96 -26.67
CA GLN A 715 -12.22 -45.39 -25.34
C GLN A 715 -12.12 -43.88 -25.43
N ILE A 716 -12.85 -43.19 -24.55
CA ILE A 716 -12.88 -41.73 -24.56
C ILE A 716 -12.64 -41.16 -23.18
N GLY A 717 -11.93 -40.05 -23.19
CA GLY A 717 -11.73 -39.21 -22.04
C GLY A 717 -11.91 -37.74 -22.37
N ALA A 718 -11.69 -36.92 -21.36
CA ALA A 718 -11.70 -35.48 -21.48
C ALA A 718 -10.64 -34.86 -20.56
N MET A 719 -10.25 -33.64 -20.90
CA MET A 719 -9.48 -32.77 -20.02
C MET A 719 -10.29 -31.52 -19.71
N LYS A 720 -10.20 -31.00 -18.49
CA LYS A 720 -10.78 -29.71 -18.10
C LYS A 720 -9.76 -28.89 -17.33
N GLU A 721 -9.93 -27.58 -17.30
CA GLU A 721 -9.14 -26.74 -16.41
C GLU A 721 -9.56 -26.92 -14.94
N LEU A 722 -8.58 -26.84 -14.04
CA LEU A 722 -8.80 -26.75 -12.61
C LEU A 722 -9.27 -25.34 -12.22
N ASN A 723 -9.91 -25.22 -11.06
CA ASN A 723 -10.46 -23.94 -10.59
C ASN A 723 -9.39 -22.97 -10.07
N THR A 724 -8.17 -23.46 -9.82
CA THR A 724 -7.04 -22.68 -9.31
C THR A 724 -5.95 -22.57 -10.36
N SER A 725 -5.42 -21.36 -10.52
CA SER A 725 -4.24 -21.13 -11.36
C SER A 725 -2.96 -21.46 -10.60
N VAL A 726 -1.85 -21.68 -11.31
CA VAL A 726 -0.49 -21.80 -10.79
C VAL A 726 0.40 -20.74 -11.45
N GLY A 727 1.35 -20.21 -10.69
CA GLY A 727 2.29 -19.19 -11.15
C GLY A 727 3.73 -19.69 -11.24
N GLY A 728 4.47 -19.32 -12.27
CA GLY A 728 5.88 -19.73 -12.45
C GLY A 728 6.04 -21.26 -12.52
N GLU A 729 7.03 -21.80 -11.81
CA GLU A 729 7.31 -23.24 -11.77
C GLU A 729 6.32 -24.03 -10.91
N PHE A 730 5.69 -25.06 -11.47
CA PHE A 730 4.76 -25.95 -10.79
C PHE A 730 5.01 -27.44 -11.12
N THR A 731 4.44 -28.33 -10.32
CA THR A 731 4.52 -29.78 -10.51
C THR A 731 3.47 -30.23 -11.52
N ALA A 732 3.90 -30.72 -12.67
CA ALA A 732 3.07 -31.29 -13.72
C ALA A 732 3.21 -32.82 -13.75
N LEU A 733 2.16 -33.48 -14.22
CA LEU A 733 2.10 -34.93 -14.41
C LEU A 733 1.70 -35.27 -15.85
N ASP A 734 2.44 -36.19 -16.48
CA ASP A 734 2.04 -36.88 -17.69
C ASP A 734 1.78 -38.35 -17.37
N VAL A 735 0.60 -38.85 -17.69
CA VAL A 735 0.25 -40.26 -17.56
C VAL A 735 0.30 -40.93 -18.92
N LEU A 736 1.07 -42.00 -19.02
CA LEU A 736 1.25 -42.80 -20.24
C LEU A 736 0.70 -44.20 -19.99
N GLY A 737 -0.13 -44.70 -20.91
CA GLY A 737 -0.76 -46.02 -20.79
C GLY A 737 -2.05 -46.10 -21.59
N ASP A 738 -2.44 -47.33 -21.93
CA ASP A 738 -3.73 -47.63 -22.55
C ASP A 738 -4.86 -47.23 -21.59
N PRO A 739 -5.82 -46.38 -22.01
CA PRO A 739 -6.95 -46.05 -21.16
C PRO A 739 -7.74 -47.26 -20.66
N ALA A 740 -7.66 -48.42 -21.34
CA ALA A 740 -8.23 -49.69 -20.89
C ALA A 740 -7.70 -50.14 -19.53
N ASN A 741 -6.40 -49.89 -19.31
CA ASN A 741 -5.72 -50.20 -18.06
C ASN A 741 -5.94 -49.06 -17.04
N ILE A 742 -5.97 -47.81 -17.50
CA ILE A 742 -6.17 -46.63 -16.63
C ILE A 742 -7.54 -46.65 -15.96
N VAL A 743 -8.62 -47.00 -16.66
CA VAL A 743 -9.97 -47.06 -16.07
C VAL A 743 -10.13 -48.19 -15.04
N LEU A 744 -9.23 -49.17 -15.05
CA LEU A 744 -9.15 -50.23 -14.05
C LEU A 744 -8.23 -49.88 -12.88
N ASN A 745 -7.42 -48.82 -13.02
CA ASN A 745 -6.45 -48.41 -12.01
C ASN A 745 -7.13 -47.63 -10.87
N PRO A 746 -7.13 -48.12 -9.62
CA PRO A 746 -7.83 -47.46 -8.52
C PRO A 746 -7.32 -46.04 -8.25
N ASP A 747 -6.05 -45.78 -8.53
CA ASP A 747 -5.43 -44.48 -8.29
C ASP A 747 -5.65 -43.49 -9.44
N LEU A 748 -6.11 -43.91 -10.63
CA LEU A 748 -6.27 -43.05 -11.81
C LEU A 748 -7.67 -43.07 -12.45
N LYS A 749 -8.52 -44.06 -12.15
CA LYS A 749 -9.85 -44.24 -12.75
C LYS A 749 -10.81 -43.07 -12.52
N GLU A 750 -10.63 -42.30 -11.44
CA GLU A 750 -11.43 -41.10 -11.15
C GLU A 750 -10.83 -39.83 -11.79
N GLY A 751 -9.72 -39.97 -12.51
CA GLY A 751 -8.96 -38.90 -13.14
C GLY A 751 -7.89 -38.29 -12.24
N TRP A 752 -6.95 -37.56 -12.83
CA TRP A 752 -5.78 -36.97 -12.15
C TRP A 752 -5.53 -35.53 -12.58
N ALA A 753 -4.83 -34.77 -11.74
CA ALA A 753 -4.32 -33.45 -12.10
C ALA A 753 -3.06 -33.59 -12.97
N GLY A 754 -3.21 -33.46 -14.28
CA GLY A 754 -2.16 -33.69 -15.25
C GLY A 754 -2.73 -33.99 -16.63
N ARG A 755 -1.85 -34.31 -17.58
CA ARG A 755 -2.20 -34.66 -18.97
C ARG A 755 -2.08 -36.16 -19.19
N TRP A 756 -2.78 -36.65 -20.20
CA TRP A 756 -2.54 -37.98 -20.77
C TRP A 756 -1.60 -37.86 -21.97
N ASN A 757 -0.64 -38.77 -22.06
CA ASN A 757 0.25 -38.91 -23.19
C ASN A 757 -0.33 -39.97 -24.16
N PRO A 758 -0.59 -39.63 -25.44
CA PRO A 758 -1.28 -40.53 -26.37
C PRO A 758 -0.40 -41.68 -26.90
N VAL A 759 0.86 -41.82 -26.46
CA VAL A 759 1.70 -42.97 -26.83
C VAL A 759 1.28 -44.19 -26.02
N ILE A 760 0.73 -45.21 -26.69
CA ILE A 760 0.23 -46.44 -26.06
C ILE A 760 1.31 -47.53 -26.10
N PRO A 761 1.81 -48.03 -24.94
CA PRO A 761 2.73 -49.16 -24.91
C PRO A 761 2.20 -50.36 -25.70
N ASP A 762 3.03 -50.94 -26.55
CA ASP A 762 2.67 -52.09 -27.40
C ASP A 762 3.73 -53.21 -27.41
N GLY A 763 4.78 -53.08 -26.59
CA GLY A 763 5.93 -53.99 -26.56
C GLY A 763 7.07 -53.61 -27.51
N THR A 764 6.93 -52.55 -28.30
CA THR A 764 7.96 -52.03 -29.21
C THR A 764 8.62 -50.75 -28.68
N THR A 765 9.68 -50.30 -29.33
CA THR A 765 10.33 -49.02 -28.99
C THR A 765 9.53 -47.87 -29.58
N GLN A 766 9.00 -47.00 -28.71
CA GLN A 766 8.21 -45.84 -29.08
C GLN A 766 8.87 -44.55 -28.57
N ALA A 767 8.83 -43.50 -29.40
CA ALA A 767 9.26 -42.17 -28.99
C ALA A 767 8.13 -41.50 -28.18
N VAL A 768 8.48 -40.96 -27.01
CA VAL A 768 7.57 -40.27 -26.12
C VAL A 768 8.03 -38.82 -25.97
N GLU A 769 7.15 -37.90 -26.31
CA GLU A 769 7.33 -36.47 -26.08
C GLU A 769 6.50 -36.06 -24.86
N ILE A 770 7.11 -35.38 -23.89
CA ILE A 770 6.38 -34.86 -22.73
C ILE A 770 5.56 -33.65 -23.17
N SER A 771 4.34 -33.56 -22.66
CA SER A 771 3.32 -32.60 -23.09
C SER A 771 3.68 -31.13 -22.81
N ARG A 772 4.73 -30.87 -22.02
CA ARG A 772 5.18 -29.52 -21.65
C ARG A 772 6.70 -29.43 -21.63
N PRO A 773 7.27 -28.23 -21.86
CA PRO A 773 8.70 -27.99 -21.67
C PRO A 773 9.12 -28.30 -20.24
N ILE A 774 10.00 -29.29 -20.06
CA ILE A 774 10.51 -29.63 -18.73
C ILE A 774 11.45 -28.53 -18.23
N ALA A 775 11.29 -28.14 -16.97
CA ALA A 775 12.29 -27.38 -16.22
C ALA A 775 13.18 -28.33 -15.42
N LYS A 776 12.57 -29.30 -14.73
CA LYS A 776 13.28 -30.29 -13.92
C LYS A 776 12.49 -31.61 -13.81
N PRO A 777 13.09 -32.79 -14.00
CA PRO A 777 12.47 -34.07 -13.66
C PRO A 777 12.27 -34.20 -12.14
N ILE A 778 11.22 -34.92 -11.70
CA ILE A 778 10.95 -35.15 -10.27
C ILE A 778 10.93 -36.65 -9.95
N ALA A 779 9.95 -37.40 -10.45
CA ALA A 779 9.78 -38.83 -10.15
C ALA A 779 9.07 -39.55 -11.31
N ALA A 780 9.30 -40.87 -11.43
CA ALA A 780 8.48 -41.73 -12.28
C ALA A 780 7.91 -42.90 -11.48
N TYR A 781 6.65 -43.22 -11.76
CA TYR A 781 5.93 -44.34 -11.17
C TYR A 781 5.45 -45.25 -12.29
N GLN A 782 5.65 -46.55 -12.14
CA GLN A 782 5.17 -47.55 -13.10
C GLN A 782 4.32 -48.62 -12.42
N THR A 783 3.32 -49.14 -13.12
CA THR A 783 2.51 -50.27 -12.68
C THR A 783 2.29 -51.24 -13.84
N ALA A 784 2.25 -52.54 -13.52
CA ALA A 784 2.00 -53.64 -14.46
C ALA A 784 0.70 -54.39 -14.16
N ASP A 785 0.01 -54.01 -13.09
CA ASP A 785 -1.14 -54.70 -12.49
C ASP A 785 -2.28 -53.72 -12.20
N ASN A 786 -2.44 -52.73 -13.09
CA ASN A 786 -3.46 -51.69 -13.03
C ASN A 786 -3.51 -51.00 -11.66
N GLY A 787 -2.35 -50.55 -11.16
CA GLY A 787 -2.23 -49.76 -9.93
C GLY A 787 -2.38 -50.55 -8.63
N THR A 788 -2.41 -51.89 -8.68
CA THR A 788 -2.38 -52.69 -7.43
C THR A 788 -1.03 -52.54 -6.74
N THR A 789 0.05 -52.50 -7.52
CA THR A 789 1.39 -52.17 -7.05
C THR A 789 2.05 -51.14 -7.97
N TRP A 790 2.88 -50.31 -7.36
CA TRP A 790 3.69 -49.32 -8.05
C TRP A 790 5.17 -49.57 -7.77
N THR A 791 5.97 -49.46 -8.82
CA THR A 791 7.43 -49.36 -8.69
C THR A 791 7.80 -47.90 -8.95
N ALA A 792 8.54 -47.30 -8.02
CA ALA A 792 8.95 -45.91 -8.11
C ALA A 792 10.47 -45.82 -8.37
N ASP A 793 10.86 -44.96 -9.31
CA ASP A 793 12.23 -44.43 -9.35
C ASP A 793 12.22 -43.02 -8.77
N ASN A 794 12.65 -42.94 -7.50
CA ASN A 794 12.48 -41.76 -6.66
C ASN A 794 13.55 -40.68 -6.87
N ASN A 795 14.49 -40.83 -7.81
CA ASN A 795 15.61 -39.89 -7.97
C ASN A 795 16.01 -39.66 -9.44
N ASP A 796 15.10 -39.06 -10.21
CA ASP A 796 15.36 -38.60 -11.59
C ASP A 796 15.18 -39.68 -12.67
N TRP A 797 13.97 -39.70 -13.24
CA TRP A 797 13.63 -40.57 -14.35
C TRP A 797 14.46 -40.32 -15.62
N VAL A 798 15.26 -39.24 -15.68
CA VAL A 798 16.25 -39.03 -16.76
C VAL A 798 17.20 -40.20 -16.91
N ASN A 799 17.58 -40.88 -15.81
CA ASN A 799 18.43 -42.08 -15.87
C ASN A 799 17.64 -43.34 -16.21
N TYR A 800 16.37 -43.38 -15.81
CA TYR A 800 15.47 -44.50 -16.06
C TYR A 800 15.12 -44.64 -17.55
N VAL A 801 14.86 -43.53 -18.26
CA VAL A 801 14.47 -43.53 -19.68
C VAL A 801 15.43 -42.84 -20.64
N ALA A 802 16.60 -42.39 -20.16
CA ALA A 802 17.56 -41.62 -20.97
C ALA A 802 16.93 -40.36 -21.62
N TYR A 803 16.32 -39.51 -20.81
CA TYR A 803 15.61 -38.30 -21.27
C TYR A 803 16.52 -37.32 -22.02
N ASN A 804 16.04 -36.81 -23.15
CA ASN A 804 16.70 -35.81 -23.96
C ASN A 804 16.04 -34.43 -23.76
N ASN A 805 16.75 -33.53 -23.07
CA ASN A 805 16.24 -32.19 -22.78
C ASN A 805 16.03 -31.33 -24.03
N VAL A 806 16.78 -31.53 -25.11
CA VAL A 806 16.59 -30.76 -26.35
C VAL A 806 15.31 -31.22 -27.04
N LEU A 807 15.08 -32.53 -27.15
CA LEU A 807 13.89 -33.08 -27.80
C LEU A 807 12.63 -33.03 -26.92
N ASN A 808 12.78 -32.68 -25.64
CA ASN A 808 11.70 -32.74 -24.65
C ASN A 808 11.02 -34.12 -24.57
N GLY A 809 11.82 -35.18 -24.72
CA GLY A 809 11.31 -36.54 -24.90
C GLY A 809 12.38 -37.62 -24.73
N PHE A 810 11.96 -38.87 -24.91
CA PHE A 810 12.75 -40.08 -24.69
C PHE A 810 12.19 -41.24 -25.52
N ASN A 811 12.92 -42.36 -25.59
CA ASN A 811 12.40 -43.60 -26.18
C ASN A 811 12.13 -44.61 -25.07
N ILE A 812 10.98 -45.27 -25.12
CA ILE A 812 10.63 -46.34 -24.17
C ILE A 812 10.32 -47.63 -24.92
N SER A 813 10.69 -48.77 -24.32
CA SER A 813 10.32 -50.10 -24.80
C SER A 813 9.57 -50.83 -23.69
N SER A 814 8.24 -50.70 -23.68
CA SER A 814 7.38 -51.11 -22.58
C SER A 814 6.30 -52.08 -23.07
N ALA A 815 5.99 -53.11 -22.26
CA ALA A 815 4.91 -54.05 -22.55
C ALA A 815 3.54 -53.36 -22.48
N ALA A 816 2.56 -53.89 -23.24
CA ALA A 816 1.25 -53.26 -23.41
C ALA A 816 0.41 -53.08 -22.13
N ASN A 817 0.70 -53.87 -21.09
CA ASN A 817 0.00 -53.78 -19.80
C ASN A 817 0.58 -52.73 -18.85
N LEU A 818 1.65 -52.02 -19.24
CA LEU A 818 2.29 -51.03 -18.37
C LEU A 818 1.59 -49.67 -18.44
N SER A 819 1.48 -49.02 -17.29
CA SER A 819 1.11 -47.60 -17.17
C SER A 819 2.16 -46.86 -16.36
N PHE A 820 2.42 -45.60 -16.73
CA PHE A 820 3.43 -44.75 -16.14
C PHE A 820 2.84 -43.40 -15.71
N ILE A 821 3.38 -42.83 -14.64
CA ILE A 821 3.18 -41.45 -14.25
C ILE A 821 4.55 -40.78 -14.21
N PHE A 822 4.75 -39.76 -15.04
CA PHE A 822 5.95 -38.93 -15.06
C PHE A 822 5.66 -37.61 -14.37
N ALA A 823 6.26 -37.40 -13.20
CA ALA A 823 6.20 -36.14 -12.46
C ALA A 823 7.41 -35.26 -12.78
N TYR A 824 7.15 -34.00 -13.07
CA TYR A 824 8.19 -33.03 -13.44
C TYR A 824 7.79 -31.60 -13.09
N THR A 825 8.77 -30.71 -12.96
CA THR A 825 8.56 -29.27 -12.86
C THR A 825 8.40 -28.68 -14.25
N ALA A 826 7.33 -27.93 -14.48
CA ALA A 826 7.07 -27.16 -15.69
C ALA A 826 6.86 -25.68 -15.33
N ASN A 827 7.02 -24.79 -16.32
CA ASN A 827 6.66 -23.38 -16.17
C ASN A 827 5.24 -23.11 -16.64
N ALA A 828 4.54 -22.25 -15.91
CA ALA A 828 3.26 -21.69 -16.33
C ALA A 828 3.40 -20.86 -17.60
N LYS A 829 2.37 -20.81 -18.45
CA LYS A 829 2.35 -19.99 -19.67
C LYS A 829 2.58 -18.51 -19.35
N VAL A 830 3.51 -17.88 -20.07
CA VAL A 830 3.93 -16.47 -19.87
C VAL A 830 3.09 -15.47 -20.65
N THR A 831 2.20 -15.95 -21.51
CA THR A 831 1.25 -15.14 -22.29
C THR A 831 -0.13 -15.78 -22.29
N LYS A 832 -1.16 -14.98 -22.56
CA LYS A 832 -2.55 -15.44 -22.71
C LYS A 832 -3.22 -14.79 -23.91
N SER A 833 -4.09 -15.55 -24.56
CA SER A 833 -4.86 -15.11 -25.73
C SER A 833 -5.72 -13.88 -25.44
N VAL A 834 -5.71 -12.91 -26.36
CA VAL A 834 -6.51 -11.68 -26.31
C VAL A 834 -6.84 -11.15 -27.69
N ALA A 835 -7.89 -10.34 -27.77
CA ALA A 835 -8.12 -9.49 -28.94
C ALA A 835 -6.98 -8.48 -29.15
N ASN A 836 -6.77 -8.12 -30.40
CA ASN A 836 -5.87 -7.04 -30.81
C ASN A 836 -6.30 -5.71 -30.16
N ALA A 837 -5.33 -4.90 -29.74
CA ALA A 837 -5.58 -3.74 -28.89
C ALA A 837 -4.82 -2.49 -29.35
N LYS A 838 -5.18 -1.34 -28.76
CA LYS A 838 -4.59 -0.04 -29.12
C LYS A 838 -3.12 0.01 -28.72
N ILE A 839 -2.28 0.39 -29.68
CA ILE A 839 -0.84 0.48 -29.50
C ILE A 839 -0.50 1.77 -28.74
N HIS A 840 0.26 1.63 -27.66
CA HIS A 840 0.79 2.77 -26.92
C HIS A 840 1.87 3.48 -27.74
N GLN A 841 1.76 4.80 -27.91
CA GLN A 841 2.66 5.62 -28.73
C GLN A 841 2.68 5.25 -30.23
N GLU A 842 1.58 4.68 -30.73
CA GLU A 842 1.38 4.36 -32.15
C GLU A 842 2.55 3.54 -32.71
N ILE A 843 3.15 3.97 -33.83
CA ILE A 843 4.25 3.26 -34.51
C ILE A 843 5.48 3.09 -33.60
N ARG A 844 5.73 4.00 -32.65
CA ARG A 844 6.85 3.86 -31.70
C ARG A 844 6.67 2.71 -30.71
N GLY A 845 5.43 2.29 -30.49
CA GLY A 845 5.10 1.14 -29.65
C GLY A 845 5.25 -0.20 -30.35
N ILE A 846 5.56 -0.21 -31.65
CA ILE A 846 5.77 -1.45 -32.43
C ILE A 846 7.24 -1.86 -32.33
N GLY A 847 7.45 -3.09 -31.90
CA GLY A 847 8.77 -3.70 -31.78
C GLY A 847 9.30 -4.26 -33.09
N LYS A 848 10.08 -5.33 -32.99
CA LYS A 848 10.69 -6.02 -34.13
C LYS A 848 10.05 -7.38 -34.32
N VAL A 849 10.19 -7.94 -35.52
CA VAL A 849 9.84 -9.34 -35.75
C VAL A 849 10.97 -10.21 -35.21
N PHE A 850 10.65 -10.97 -34.16
CA PHE A 850 11.53 -11.95 -33.54
C PHE A 850 11.28 -13.33 -34.14
N PHE A 851 12.35 -13.98 -34.59
CA PHE A 851 12.36 -15.35 -35.07
C PHE A 851 13.13 -16.21 -34.08
N THR A 852 12.58 -17.37 -33.73
CA THR A 852 13.32 -18.36 -32.94
C THR A 852 12.98 -19.80 -33.33
N GLN A 853 14.02 -20.62 -33.32
CA GLN A 853 13.99 -22.07 -33.39
C GLN A 853 14.97 -22.65 -32.36
N ASN A 854 15.22 -21.92 -31.28
CA ASN A 854 16.16 -22.30 -30.23
C ASN A 854 15.42 -22.82 -29.01
N TYR A 855 15.79 -24.01 -28.53
CA TYR A 855 15.17 -24.60 -27.34
C TYR A 855 15.28 -23.72 -26.09
N ALA A 856 16.24 -22.78 -26.02
CA ALA A 856 16.34 -21.83 -24.91
C ALA A 856 15.12 -20.90 -24.80
N GLN A 857 14.44 -20.58 -25.91
CA GLN A 857 13.23 -19.74 -25.95
C GLN A 857 11.93 -20.55 -26.10
N ARG A 858 11.99 -21.87 -25.90
CA ARG A 858 10.83 -22.76 -26.04
C ARG A 858 9.65 -22.40 -25.15
N GLN A 859 9.89 -21.73 -24.01
CA GLN A 859 8.81 -21.30 -23.10
C GLN A 859 7.88 -20.29 -23.76
N LEU A 860 8.43 -19.29 -24.46
CA LEU A 860 7.62 -18.31 -25.18
C LEU A 860 6.88 -18.97 -26.36
N CYS A 861 7.58 -19.82 -27.13
CA CYS A 861 6.97 -20.56 -28.24
C CYS A 861 5.81 -21.44 -27.77
N TYR A 862 6.02 -22.23 -26.72
CA TYR A 862 4.97 -23.06 -26.13
C TYR A 862 3.82 -22.22 -25.58
N SER A 863 4.11 -21.07 -24.95
CA SER A 863 3.06 -20.18 -24.45
C SER A 863 2.22 -19.52 -25.55
N LEU A 864 2.77 -19.31 -26.75
CA LEU A 864 2.09 -18.69 -27.88
C LEU A 864 1.41 -19.72 -28.79
N THR A 865 1.97 -20.92 -28.93
CA THR A 865 1.56 -21.88 -29.98
C THR A 865 1.29 -23.29 -29.47
N ASP A 866 1.51 -23.59 -28.19
CA ASP A 866 1.53 -24.95 -27.62
C ASP A 866 2.57 -25.91 -28.24
N ASN A 867 3.40 -25.42 -29.16
CA ASN A 867 4.47 -26.19 -29.77
C ASN A 867 5.79 -26.02 -29.01
N ILE A 868 6.51 -27.13 -28.84
CA ILE A 868 7.78 -27.17 -28.15
C ILE A 868 8.92 -27.20 -29.17
N ILE A 869 9.80 -26.21 -29.12
CA ILE A 869 11.01 -26.19 -29.95
C ILE A 869 11.94 -27.33 -29.51
N THR A 870 12.31 -28.20 -30.45
CA THR A 870 13.13 -29.40 -30.24
C THR A 870 14.50 -29.35 -30.94
N ARG A 871 14.96 -28.15 -31.29
CA ARG A 871 16.27 -27.92 -31.91
C ARG A 871 17.31 -27.41 -30.91
N ALA A 872 18.49 -28.01 -30.94
CA ALA A 872 19.64 -27.59 -30.13
C ALA A 872 20.08 -26.16 -30.50
N SER A 873 20.67 -25.45 -29.54
CA SER A 873 21.14 -24.08 -29.75
C SER A 873 22.21 -24.02 -30.85
N HIS A 874 22.07 -23.04 -31.75
CA HIS A 874 22.98 -22.78 -32.85
C HIS A 874 23.30 -21.28 -32.90
N GLY A 875 24.46 -20.87 -33.43
CA GLY A 875 24.85 -19.44 -33.46
C GLY A 875 23.91 -18.49 -34.23
N TYR A 876 22.89 -19.03 -34.93
CA TYR A 876 21.89 -18.28 -35.69
C TYR A 876 20.47 -18.81 -35.46
N SER A 877 20.19 -19.47 -34.34
CA SER A 877 18.86 -20.03 -34.04
C SER A 877 17.82 -18.98 -33.63
N GLU A 878 18.22 -17.70 -33.59
CA GLU A 878 17.38 -16.53 -33.34
C GLU A 878 17.73 -15.43 -34.34
N SER A 879 16.74 -14.59 -34.68
CA SER A 879 16.96 -13.41 -35.51
C SER A 879 15.93 -12.34 -35.18
N THR A 880 16.30 -11.06 -35.38
CA THR A 880 15.35 -9.95 -35.28
C THR A 880 15.46 -9.07 -36.51
N VAL A 881 14.32 -8.71 -37.10
CA VAL A 881 14.24 -7.82 -38.27
C VAL A 881 13.20 -6.73 -38.03
N ASN A 882 13.38 -5.59 -38.69
CA ASN A 882 12.38 -4.52 -38.68
C ASN A 882 11.25 -4.86 -39.65
N LEU A 883 10.08 -4.25 -39.44
CA LEU A 883 9.06 -4.19 -40.47
C LEU A 883 9.51 -3.22 -41.57
N ASP A 884 9.34 -3.64 -42.82
CA ASP A 884 9.48 -2.79 -44.01
C ASP A 884 8.21 -1.94 -44.21
N ASN A 885 7.06 -2.45 -43.73
CA ASN A 885 5.78 -1.75 -43.75
C ASN A 885 4.96 -2.09 -42.49
N PHE A 886 4.51 -1.07 -41.75
CA PHE A 886 3.68 -1.21 -40.55
C PHE A 886 2.21 -1.49 -40.85
N GLY A 887 1.79 -1.40 -42.12
CA GLY A 887 0.40 -1.50 -42.52
C GLY A 887 -0.45 -0.30 -42.07
N ARG A 888 -1.76 -0.42 -42.32
CA ARG A 888 -2.77 0.55 -41.89
C ARG A 888 -3.08 0.37 -40.41
N MET A 889 -3.04 1.48 -39.68
CA MET A 889 -3.63 1.59 -38.36
C MET A 889 -5.08 2.06 -38.47
N LEU A 890 -5.98 1.51 -37.65
CA LEU A 890 -7.37 1.96 -37.52
C LEU A 890 -7.67 2.19 -36.05
N ASP A 891 -8.02 3.42 -35.66
CA ASP A 891 -8.28 3.80 -34.26
C ASP A 891 -7.19 3.40 -33.26
N GLY A 892 -5.93 3.38 -33.73
CA GLY A 892 -4.76 3.02 -32.93
C GLY A 892 -4.49 1.52 -32.80
N THR A 893 -5.27 0.65 -33.45
CA THR A 893 -5.01 -0.80 -33.53
C THR A 893 -4.44 -1.18 -34.90
N MET A 894 -3.77 -2.34 -34.99
CA MET A 894 -3.36 -2.90 -36.28
C MET A 894 -4.59 -3.37 -37.06
N TYR A 895 -4.83 -2.85 -38.27
CA TYR A 895 -5.98 -3.28 -39.07
C TYR A 895 -5.76 -4.70 -39.62
N PRO A 896 -6.58 -5.73 -39.29
CA PRO A 896 -6.27 -7.13 -39.56
C PRO A 896 -5.88 -7.45 -41.01
N ASN A 897 -6.62 -6.90 -41.98
CA ASN A 897 -6.45 -7.18 -43.42
C ASN A 897 -5.37 -6.31 -44.09
N SER A 898 -4.63 -5.50 -43.34
CA SER A 898 -3.53 -4.72 -43.93
C SER A 898 -2.26 -5.54 -43.99
N THR A 899 -1.50 -5.38 -45.09
CA THR A 899 -0.16 -5.95 -45.22
C THR A 899 0.80 -5.32 -44.19
N ARG A 900 1.52 -6.18 -43.45
CA ARG A 900 2.63 -5.81 -42.57
C ARG A 900 3.84 -6.64 -42.98
N ALA A 901 4.67 -6.07 -43.85
CA ALA A 901 5.74 -6.80 -44.50
C ALA A 901 7.07 -6.63 -43.78
N TYR A 902 7.91 -7.66 -43.84
CA TYR A 902 9.32 -7.63 -43.47
C TYR A 902 10.13 -8.47 -44.46
N THR A 903 11.43 -8.25 -44.47
CA THR A 903 12.37 -9.09 -45.21
C THR A 903 12.82 -10.24 -44.33
N PHE A 904 12.59 -11.48 -44.78
CA PHE A 904 12.98 -12.68 -44.04
C PHE A 904 14.49 -12.69 -43.74
N PRO A 905 14.94 -13.05 -42.53
CA PRO A 905 16.35 -12.99 -42.18
C PRO A 905 17.20 -13.97 -43.02
N ILE A 906 18.19 -13.44 -43.75
CA ILE A 906 19.06 -14.23 -44.66
C ILE A 906 19.81 -15.36 -43.93
N PHE A 907 20.14 -15.18 -42.65
CA PHE A 907 20.91 -16.14 -41.87
C PHE A 907 20.06 -17.02 -40.94
N PHE A 908 18.72 -17.01 -41.06
CA PHE A 908 17.89 -17.93 -40.28
C PHE A 908 17.97 -19.34 -40.91
N PRO A 909 18.64 -20.30 -40.26
CA PRO A 909 19.02 -21.56 -40.90
C PRO A 909 17.84 -22.52 -41.03
N SER A 910 17.95 -23.52 -41.91
CA SER A 910 17.09 -24.71 -41.87
C SER A 910 17.26 -25.46 -40.54
N PRO A 911 16.19 -26.09 -40.03
CA PRO A 911 16.28 -26.82 -38.78
C PRO A 911 17.05 -28.14 -39.00
N THR A 912 17.74 -28.61 -37.96
CA THR A 912 18.51 -29.87 -37.99
C THR A 912 17.68 -31.08 -37.55
N SER A 913 16.41 -30.86 -37.26
CA SER A 913 15.37 -31.81 -36.84
C SER A 913 14.02 -31.27 -37.31
N ASN A 914 12.93 -32.03 -37.17
CA ASN A 914 11.57 -31.56 -37.45
C ASN A 914 11.04 -30.59 -36.36
N SER A 915 11.89 -29.73 -35.82
CA SER A 915 11.53 -28.78 -34.77
C SER A 915 10.61 -27.69 -35.32
N PRO A 916 9.54 -27.33 -34.58
CA PRO A 916 8.78 -26.12 -34.88
C PRO A 916 9.66 -24.87 -34.65
N ALA A 917 9.24 -23.76 -35.23
CA ALA A 917 9.81 -22.43 -35.01
C ALA A 917 8.69 -21.39 -34.86
N LEU A 918 9.08 -20.17 -34.49
CA LEU A 918 8.16 -19.07 -34.20
C LEU A 918 8.63 -17.79 -34.90
N LYS A 919 7.69 -17.05 -35.50
CA LYS A 919 7.82 -15.61 -35.72
C LYS A 919 6.86 -14.85 -34.80
N ALA A 920 7.31 -13.77 -34.17
CA ALA A 920 6.49 -12.97 -33.29
C ALA A 920 6.85 -11.48 -33.39
N LEU A 921 5.86 -10.62 -33.60
CA LEU A 921 5.97 -9.17 -33.49
C LEU A 921 5.48 -8.73 -32.12
N ASP A 922 6.35 -8.15 -31.31
CA ASP A 922 5.96 -7.50 -30.06
C ASP A 922 5.42 -6.08 -30.29
N TYR A 923 4.40 -5.67 -29.55
CA TYR A 923 3.90 -4.31 -29.54
C TYR A 923 3.34 -3.92 -28.17
N ARG A 924 3.54 -2.66 -27.79
CA ARG A 924 3.18 -2.11 -26.48
C ARG A 924 1.72 -1.69 -26.47
N VAL A 925 0.99 -2.07 -25.43
CA VAL A 925 -0.43 -1.76 -25.30
C VAL A 925 -0.70 -0.98 -24.02
N ASN A 926 -1.49 0.09 -24.16
CA ASN A 926 -2.10 0.81 -23.06
C ASN A 926 -3.58 0.42 -22.98
N ASN A 927 -3.95 -0.33 -21.95
CA ASN A 927 -5.35 -0.64 -21.68
C ASN A 927 -5.76 -0.05 -20.32
N ASN A 928 -6.55 1.04 -20.35
CA ASN A 928 -6.99 1.75 -19.15
C ASN A 928 -5.85 2.15 -18.19
N GLY A 929 -4.72 2.62 -18.73
CA GLY A 929 -3.53 3.01 -17.96
C GLY A 929 -2.65 1.82 -17.53
N ALA A 930 -2.96 0.60 -17.97
CA ALA A 930 -2.12 -0.59 -17.80
C ALA A 930 -1.13 -0.75 -18.95
N ALA A 931 0.11 -1.09 -18.62
CA ALA A 931 1.13 -1.51 -19.58
C ALA A 931 1.11 -3.04 -19.79
N TYR A 932 0.98 -3.49 -21.04
CA TYR A 932 1.13 -4.88 -21.48
C TYR A 932 1.96 -4.96 -22.76
N ILE A 933 2.73 -6.03 -22.94
CA ILE A 933 3.24 -6.40 -24.27
C ILE A 933 2.23 -7.34 -24.89
N HIS A 934 1.87 -7.07 -26.13
CA HIS A 934 1.15 -8.01 -26.97
C HIS A 934 2.12 -8.61 -28.00
N TYR A 935 1.88 -9.86 -28.38
CA TYR A 935 2.60 -10.55 -29.45
C TYR A 935 1.60 -10.95 -30.53
N ALA A 936 1.82 -10.51 -31.77
CA ALA A 936 1.21 -11.11 -32.95
C ALA A 936 2.19 -12.15 -33.48
N ALA A 937 1.83 -13.43 -33.41
CA ALA A 937 2.78 -14.52 -33.65
C ALA A 937 2.20 -15.62 -34.54
N THR A 938 3.09 -16.25 -35.31
CA THR A 938 2.74 -17.37 -36.19
C THR A 938 3.76 -18.48 -36.01
N GLU A 939 3.28 -19.72 -35.94
CA GLU A 939 4.11 -20.91 -36.02
C GLU A 939 4.77 -21.00 -37.41
N LEU A 940 6.01 -21.47 -37.44
CA LEU A 940 6.76 -21.73 -38.67
C LEU A 940 7.08 -23.23 -38.78
N LYS A 941 6.84 -23.80 -39.96
CA LYS A 941 7.13 -25.20 -40.28
C LYS A 941 8.06 -25.28 -41.49
N HIS A 942 9.13 -26.05 -41.37
CA HIS A 942 10.06 -26.26 -42.47
C HIS A 942 9.71 -27.55 -43.23
N ASP A 943 9.57 -27.48 -44.55
CA ASP A 943 9.17 -28.63 -45.39
C ASP A 943 10.38 -29.45 -45.92
N GLY A 944 11.58 -28.95 -45.70
CA GLY A 944 12.84 -29.51 -46.21
C GLY A 944 13.57 -28.56 -47.17
N THR A 945 12.87 -27.57 -47.70
CA THR A 945 13.40 -26.53 -48.60
C THR A 945 13.38 -25.16 -47.94
N ASP A 946 12.25 -24.76 -47.36
CA ASP A 946 12.07 -23.46 -46.69
C ASP A 946 11.04 -23.52 -45.56
N TRP A 947 10.79 -22.37 -44.92
CA TRP A 947 9.91 -22.21 -43.76
C TRP A 947 8.43 -21.92 -44.09
N GLY A 948 8.04 -21.90 -45.36
CA GLY A 948 6.67 -21.59 -45.80
C GLY A 948 6.24 -20.14 -45.49
N ASP A 949 7.20 -19.27 -45.16
CA ASP A 949 6.93 -17.91 -44.68
C ASP A 949 6.57 -16.96 -45.83
N ASP A 950 5.50 -16.20 -45.65
CA ASP A 950 5.01 -15.24 -46.65
C ASP A 950 5.59 -13.82 -46.50
N GLY A 951 6.53 -13.62 -45.57
CA GLY A 951 7.12 -12.31 -45.28
C GLY A 951 6.15 -11.33 -44.60
N LEU A 952 5.00 -11.81 -44.09
CA LEU A 952 3.98 -10.97 -43.46
C LEU A 952 3.78 -11.29 -41.98
N ILE A 953 3.43 -10.27 -41.19
CA ILE A 953 2.85 -10.48 -39.87
C ILE A 953 1.34 -10.51 -40.02
N HIS A 954 0.72 -11.61 -39.62
CA HIS A 954 -0.74 -11.74 -39.53
C HIS A 954 -1.20 -11.33 -38.13
N VAL A 955 -2.28 -10.56 -38.07
CA VAL A 955 -2.89 -10.16 -36.80
C VAL A 955 -4.31 -10.71 -36.80
N THR A 956 -4.63 -11.47 -35.77
CA THR A 956 -5.95 -12.01 -35.50
C THR A 956 -6.42 -11.53 -34.13
N ASP A 957 -7.71 -11.59 -33.86
CA ASP A 957 -8.17 -11.55 -32.48
C ASP A 957 -8.04 -12.95 -31.88
N ASN A 958 -7.48 -13.05 -30.67
CA ASN A 958 -7.27 -14.29 -29.94
C ASN A 958 -6.38 -15.29 -30.73
N GLU A 959 -6.85 -16.52 -30.93
CA GLU A 959 -6.14 -17.58 -31.66
C GLU A 959 -6.89 -17.94 -32.94
N SER A 960 -6.14 -18.27 -33.99
CA SER A 960 -6.61 -18.69 -35.31
C SER A 960 -5.59 -19.68 -35.90
N THR A 961 -5.95 -20.28 -37.03
CA THR A 961 -5.00 -20.95 -37.92
C THR A 961 -4.88 -20.20 -39.24
N LEU A 962 -3.80 -20.43 -39.97
CA LEU A 962 -3.65 -20.02 -41.37
C LEU A 962 -2.87 -21.11 -42.15
N THR A 963 -3.01 -21.10 -43.47
CA THR A 963 -2.23 -21.97 -44.36
C THR A 963 -0.98 -21.24 -44.82
N ASP A 964 0.19 -21.82 -44.58
CA ASP A 964 1.49 -21.27 -45.00
C ASP A 964 1.74 -21.48 -46.52
N LEU A 965 2.85 -20.96 -47.05
CA LEU A 965 3.19 -21.12 -48.49
C LEU A 965 3.50 -22.57 -48.89
N ASN A 966 3.74 -23.45 -47.92
CA ASN A 966 3.98 -24.87 -48.10
C ASN A 966 2.72 -25.73 -47.89
N ASN A 967 1.54 -25.09 -47.82
CA ASN A 967 0.23 -25.71 -47.56
C ASN A 967 0.09 -26.38 -46.19
N ASN A 968 0.95 -26.06 -45.22
CA ASN A 968 0.76 -26.51 -43.85
C ASN A 968 -0.23 -25.60 -43.12
N LEU A 969 -1.09 -26.20 -42.30
CA LEU A 969 -1.87 -25.46 -41.32
C LEU A 969 -0.97 -25.11 -40.12
N VAL A 970 -0.87 -23.82 -39.81
CA VAL A 970 -0.04 -23.27 -38.71
C VAL A 970 -0.87 -22.38 -37.79
N LYS A 971 -0.51 -22.36 -36.49
CA LYS A 971 -1.16 -21.45 -35.53
C LYS A 971 -0.79 -19.99 -35.82
N ASN A 972 -1.78 -19.10 -35.67
CA ASN A 972 -1.64 -17.65 -35.75
C ASN A 972 -2.38 -17.01 -34.58
N VAL A 973 -1.68 -16.22 -33.75
CA VAL A 973 -2.19 -15.83 -32.44
C VAL A 973 -1.92 -14.36 -32.12
N THR A 974 -2.76 -13.79 -31.26
CA THR A 974 -2.51 -12.53 -30.56
C THR A 974 -2.65 -12.74 -29.06
N HIS A 975 -1.52 -12.70 -28.36
CA HIS A 975 -1.46 -12.93 -26.92
C HIS A 975 -0.89 -11.70 -26.20
N ARG A 976 -1.16 -11.58 -24.90
CA ARG A 976 -0.55 -10.57 -24.02
C ARG A 976 0.21 -11.19 -22.86
N THR A 977 1.13 -10.42 -22.31
CA THR A 977 1.79 -10.69 -21.03
C THR A 977 0.88 -10.39 -19.84
N GLU A 978 1.33 -10.75 -18.64
CA GLU A 978 0.82 -10.15 -17.41
C GLU A 978 1.13 -8.63 -17.39
N GLN A 979 0.46 -7.89 -16.50
CA GLN A 979 0.63 -6.44 -16.41
C GLN A 979 2.05 -6.10 -15.96
N LEU A 980 2.69 -5.17 -16.67
CA LEU A 980 4.08 -4.77 -16.41
C LEU A 980 4.17 -3.56 -15.48
N GLY A 981 3.19 -2.65 -15.56
CA GLY A 981 3.22 -1.40 -14.83
C GLY A 981 2.05 -0.48 -15.16
N TRP A 982 2.23 0.81 -14.89
CA TRP A 982 1.23 1.86 -15.10
C TRP A 982 1.73 2.92 -16.06
N ILE A 983 0.85 3.37 -16.94
CA ILE A 983 1.12 4.45 -17.88
C ILE A 983 0.46 5.72 -17.34
N LYS A 984 1.24 6.78 -17.16
CA LYS A 984 0.74 8.09 -16.73
C LYS A 984 -0.11 8.70 -17.83
N ASN A 985 -1.28 9.20 -17.47
CA ASN A 985 -2.08 9.98 -18.41
C ASN A 985 -1.38 11.32 -18.58
N ASN A 986 -0.66 11.51 -19.70
CA ASN A 986 -0.24 12.83 -20.12
C ASN A 986 -1.49 13.53 -20.66
N VAL A 987 -2.01 14.47 -19.88
CA VAL A 987 -3.08 15.39 -20.31
C VAL A 987 -2.51 16.39 -21.31
#